data_AF-A0A971E1A8-F1
#
_entry.id   AF-A0A971E1A8-F1
#
_cell.length_a   1.000
_cell.length_b   1.000
_cell.length_c   1.000
_cell.angle_alpha   90.00
_cell.angle_beta   90.00
_cell.angle_gamma   90.00
#
_symmetry.space_group_name_H-M   'P 1'
#
loop_
_entity.id
_entity.type
_entity.pdbx_description
1 polymer ?
#
loop_
_entity_poly.entity_id
_entity_poly.type
_entity_poly.pdbx_seq_one_letter_code
_entity_poly.pdbx_strand_id
1 'polypeptide(L)'
;MISRYLKATTFILLFLMTAQVYAWEGMPMPKLHVEGRYLKDSHGHIVNLHGFGQTYSPWFNEKGSKWNNYDVQGCLAYNQGLIDRILDAGWKMNFIRLHMDPYWSNTPGCTPEYHEAHNCFNEARFRKYLDEVFVPMADYAISKGLYVVMRPPGVSPDSIKVGDDYYQYLNKVWGIVAKHPNIMNNSNIMFELANEPINILGTDGTYGSGTQGHFDNLKIYFQSVVNTIRATADNILWVPGLGYQSQYAGFATNPIEGENIGYAVHVYPGWFNSGKGYEPFQRGWDAQVQPVADFAPVMVTEMDWAPKRHDKSWGNDITGTAGGDGFGANFKKITDDCGNVSWMIFTGPELLAEYGNPDATIDVIDFLNDPEACPKPVYQWFNEYANEYGLNGASADYLTLEELIVEGGENISVLTQSSKGLKINARFADGHIENISSIANITVDNSDVIQVVRGRIFALSDGTATANVSYTDRNQNTRQLTLHVSSSTFPLTSELFNPSIWEDGTFDESTKTLKTGPWGFGGWEYSGMNLSDYKYIVVRLGGANTAGADFRIFDAPNYWGSPASFSFGNNRQLVVVLNDALKNDGTYLNPEHIYIAGFWSSGSNPFVIDTVFLSNSDEYALPIIYAENASGERVTTLTNFTAKKDAGPSPSQSFVLSGGFLTGPIKVTSPSSFEVSIDTLSGFSSGLTIEPITGVVNETMLFVRLKSGLASNSYAGNLTLMSSGAKSKTIALSGKVVPPTAADILQLAESKVLNVNYFTLSGQHLKNVDGMRGLFIRRIVFSDGTIRAEKIYKNQ
;
A
#
# COMPACT_ATOMS: atom_id res chain seq x y z
N MET A 1 -45.22 38.48 -78.63
CA MET A 1 -44.02 39.35 -78.55
C MET A 1 -44.03 39.99 -77.15
N ILE A 2 -43.37 39.40 -76.14
CA ILE A 2 -41.93 39.57 -75.76
C ILE A 2 -41.76 40.98 -75.12
N SER A 3 -41.28 41.24 -73.88
CA SER A 3 -40.26 40.60 -73.05
C SER A 3 -40.17 41.23 -71.62
N ARG A 4 -39.89 40.38 -70.60
CA ARG A 4 -38.87 40.45 -69.50
C ARG A 4 -38.90 41.64 -68.50
N TYR A 5 -38.71 41.51 -67.19
CA TYR A 5 -37.74 40.69 -66.43
C TYR A 5 -38.29 40.32 -65.03
N LEU A 6 -38.34 39.02 -64.72
CA LEU A 6 -38.42 38.48 -63.36
C LEU A 6 -37.01 37.97 -63.01
N LYS A 7 -36.32 38.60 -62.05
CA LYS A 7 -35.05 38.07 -61.51
C LYS A 7 -35.38 37.07 -60.42
N ALA A 8 -35.28 35.79 -60.76
CA ALA A 8 -35.13 34.72 -59.79
C ALA A 8 -33.67 34.74 -59.29
N THR A 9 -33.47 34.92 -57.99
CA THR A 9 -32.19 34.68 -57.34
C THR A 9 -32.26 33.29 -56.70
N THR A 10 -31.65 32.32 -57.36
CA THR A 10 -31.49 30.95 -56.89
C THR A 10 -30.60 30.93 -55.66
N PHE A 11 -31.13 30.56 -54.49
CA PHE A 11 -30.34 30.11 -53.36
C PHE A 11 -29.76 28.74 -53.72
N ILE A 12 -28.46 28.67 -53.98
CA ILE A 12 -27.73 27.41 -54.07
C ILE A 12 -27.39 27.03 -52.62
N LEU A 13 -28.16 26.12 -52.02
CA LEU A 13 -27.69 25.37 -50.86
C LEU A 13 -26.57 24.43 -51.34
N LEU A 14 -25.31 24.78 -51.07
CA LEU A 14 -24.23 23.80 -51.09
C LEU A 14 -24.46 22.84 -49.91
N PHE A 15 -25.03 21.67 -50.17
CA PHE A 15 -24.83 20.52 -49.29
C PHE A 15 -23.37 20.11 -49.42
N LEU A 16 -22.52 20.56 -48.50
CA LEU A 16 -21.22 19.94 -48.26
C LEU A 16 -21.50 18.53 -47.69
N MET A 17 -21.55 17.53 -48.56
CA MET A 17 -21.37 16.14 -48.12
C MET A 17 -19.92 16.03 -47.65
N THR A 18 -19.69 16.12 -46.34
CA THR A 18 -18.42 15.72 -45.74
C THR A 18 -18.27 14.22 -45.99
N ALA A 19 -17.32 13.82 -46.84
CA ALA A 19 -16.99 12.41 -47.00
C ALA A 19 -16.57 11.86 -45.64
N GLN A 20 -17.30 10.87 -45.15
CA GLN A 20 -16.96 10.18 -43.90
C GLN A 20 -15.68 9.37 -44.13
N VAL A 21 -14.70 9.52 -43.24
CA VAL A 21 -13.43 8.78 -43.30
C VAL A 21 -13.58 7.49 -42.49
N TYR A 22 -12.97 6.41 -42.96
CA TYR A 22 -13.10 5.07 -42.41
C TYR A 22 -11.72 4.43 -42.21
N ALA A 23 -11.50 3.76 -41.07
CA ALA A 23 -10.33 2.90 -40.83
C ALA A 23 -10.32 1.69 -41.76
N TRP A 24 -11.49 1.08 -41.93
CA TRP A 24 -11.82 0.09 -42.95
C TRP A 24 -13.32 0.14 -43.23
N GLU A 25 -13.79 -0.58 -44.25
CA GLU A 25 -15.23 -0.68 -44.55
C GLU A 25 -16.03 -1.10 -43.31
N GLY A 26 -16.93 -0.23 -42.84
CA GLY A 26 -17.74 -0.46 -41.64
C GLY A 26 -17.22 0.21 -40.35
N MET A 27 -15.99 0.73 -40.32
CA MET A 27 -15.45 1.49 -39.16
C MET A 27 -15.17 2.96 -39.49
N PRO A 28 -16.16 3.87 -39.40
CA PRO A 28 -15.91 5.30 -39.49
C PRO A 28 -15.03 5.84 -38.37
N MET A 29 -14.51 7.06 -38.55
CA MET A 29 -13.84 7.84 -37.51
C MET A 29 -14.74 8.94 -36.91
N PRO A 30 -15.73 8.62 -36.07
CA PRO A 30 -16.54 9.62 -35.38
C PRO A 30 -15.74 10.38 -34.30
N LYS A 31 -16.25 11.54 -33.84
CA LYS A 31 -15.67 12.20 -32.67
C LYS A 31 -15.74 11.25 -31.47
N LEU A 32 -14.59 10.98 -30.85
CA LEU A 32 -14.49 10.22 -29.61
C LEU A 32 -14.48 11.14 -28.40
N HIS A 33 -14.93 10.63 -27.26
CA HIS A 33 -14.89 11.30 -25.96
C HIS A 33 -14.82 10.26 -24.84
N VAL A 34 -14.44 10.70 -23.64
CA VAL A 34 -14.45 9.84 -22.45
C VAL A 34 -15.80 9.97 -21.74
N GLU A 35 -16.47 8.84 -21.51
CA GLU A 35 -17.69 8.74 -20.71
C GLU A 35 -17.51 7.62 -19.67
N GLY A 36 -17.44 8.00 -18.39
CA GLY A 36 -17.07 7.07 -17.33
C GLY A 36 -15.70 6.45 -17.60
N ARG A 37 -15.64 5.12 -17.53
CA ARG A 37 -14.42 4.36 -17.80
C ARG A 37 -14.15 4.09 -19.29
N TYR A 38 -15.02 4.50 -20.19
CA TYR A 38 -14.95 4.13 -21.61
C TYR A 38 -14.55 5.29 -22.50
N LEU A 39 -13.86 4.96 -23.60
CA LEU A 39 -13.80 5.80 -24.78
C LEU A 39 -15.04 5.49 -25.62
N LYS A 40 -15.86 6.50 -25.91
CA LYS A 40 -17.12 6.33 -26.67
C LYS A 40 -17.17 7.21 -27.91
N ASP A 41 -17.83 6.70 -28.95
CA ASP A 41 -18.14 7.49 -30.14
C ASP A 41 -19.32 8.45 -29.92
N SER A 42 -19.62 9.28 -30.93
CA SER A 42 -20.74 10.22 -30.89
C SER A 42 -22.13 9.57 -30.81
N HIS A 43 -22.25 8.27 -31.06
CA HIS A 43 -23.50 7.51 -30.93
C HIS A 43 -23.63 6.83 -29.56
N GLY A 44 -22.54 6.76 -28.79
CA GLY A 44 -22.47 6.12 -27.48
C GLY A 44 -21.88 4.71 -27.50
N HIS A 45 -21.35 4.24 -28.62
CA HIS A 45 -20.68 2.94 -28.66
C HIS A 45 -19.32 3.01 -27.97
N ILE A 46 -18.97 1.96 -27.23
CA ILE A 46 -17.62 1.77 -26.69
C ILE A 46 -16.64 1.52 -27.84
N VAL A 47 -15.49 2.20 -27.80
CA VAL A 47 -14.42 2.10 -28.79
C VAL A 47 -13.10 1.81 -28.10
N ASN A 48 -12.54 0.62 -28.32
CA ASN A 48 -11.15 0.28 -28.03
C ASN A 48 -10.31 0.37 -29.30
N LEU A 49 -9.29 1.22 -29.27
CA LEU A 49 -8.41 1.48 -30.40
C LEU A 49 -7.26 0.45 -30.45
N HIS A 50 -6.91 0.04 -31.66
CA HIS A 50 -5.91 -0.97 -31.98
C HIS A 50 -4.96 -0.44 -33.05
N GLY A 51 -3.65 -0.45 -32.81
CA GLY A 51 -2.72 0.35 -33.62
C GLY A 51 -1.27 -0.09 -33.57
N PHE A 52 -0.40 0.83 -34.01
CA PHE A 52 1.06 0.68 -34.05
C PHE A 52 1.76 2.00 -33.76
N GLY A 53 3.05 1.93 -33.43
CA GLY A 53 3.90 3.10 -33.22
C GLY A 53 4.67 3.51 -34.46
N GLN A 54 4.91 4.81 -34.63
CA GLN A 54 5.81 5.32 -35.65
C GLN A 54 6.65 6.49 -35.13
N THR A 55 7.97 6.36 -35.33
CA THR A 55 8.97 7.36 -34.97
C THR A 55 9.56 7.99 -36.23
N TYR A 56 9.52 9.31 -36.33
CA TYR A 56 10.02 10.05 -37.50
C TYR A 56 11.46 10.45 -37.29
N SER A 57 12.39 9.52 -37.47
CA SER A 57 13.82 9.76 -37.20
C SER A 57 14.68 8.98 -38.17
N PRO A 58 15.77 9.53 -38.71
CA PRO A 58 16.64 8.78 -39.61
C PRO A 58 17.11 7.46 -38.98
N TRP A 59 17.38 7.46 -37.68
CA TRP A 59 17.85 6.28 -36.96
C TRP A 59 16.84 5.13 -37.02
N PHE A 60 15.57 5.41 -36.68
CA PHE A 60 14.48 4.45 -36.72
C PHE A 60 14.05 4.11 -38.15
N ASN A 61 14.25 5.03 -39.10
CA ASN A 61 13.99 4.83 -40.52
C ASN A 61 15.18 4.13 -41.20
N GLU A 62 15.48 2.93 -40.70
CA GLU A 62 16.54 2.03 -41.16
C GLU A 62 17.94 2.69 -41.16
N LYS A 63 18.32 3.27 -40.01
CA LYS A 63 19.67 3.81 -39.72
C LYS A 63 20.17 4.84 -40.73
N GLY A 64 19.26 5.69 -41.21
CA GLY A 64 19.51 6.82 -42.10
C GLY A 64 19.63 6.44 -43.57
N SER A 65 19.31 5.18 -43.92
CA SER A 65 19.39 4.68 -45.29
C SER A 65 18.28 5.21 -46.19
N LYS A 66 17.15 5.65 -45.61
CA LYS A 66 15.98 6.14 -46.37
C LYS A 66 15.99 7.64 -46.58
N TRP A 67 16.39 8.37 -45.55
CA TRP A 67 16.51 9.83 -45.56
C TRP A 67 17.41 10.26 -44.38
N ASN A 68 17.98 11.45 -44.47
CA ASN A 68 18.80 12.05 -43.41
C ASN A 68 18.87 13.57 -43.59
N ASN A 69 19.69 14.24 -42.77
CA ASN A 69 19.99 15.67 -42.89
C ASN A 69 18.74 16.57 -42.97
N TYR A 70 17.74 16.28 -42.13
CA TYR A 70 16.48 17.04 -42.05
C TYR A 70 15.70 17.09 -43.37
N ASP A 71 15.85 16.08 -44.23
CA ASP A 71 15.05 15.91 -45.44
C ASP A 71 13.59 15.58 -45.09
N VAL A 72 12.77 16.63 -45.06
CA VAL A 72 11.33 16.55 -44.80
C VAL A 72 10.62 15.69 -45.85
N GLN A 73 10.96 15.84 -47.13
CA GLN A 73 10.25 15.13 -48.21
C GLN A 73 10.57 13.63 -48.17
N GLY A 74 11.84 13.27 -47.97
CA GLY A 74 12.25 11.88 -47.76
C GLY A 74 11.60 11.25 -46.53
N CYS A 75 11.51 12.01 -45.43
CA CYS A 75 10.80 11.57 -44.22
C CYS A 75 9.32 11.30 -44.49
N LEU A 76 8.60 12.25 -45.09
CA LEU A 76 7.17 12.12 -45.38
C LEU A 76 6.92 10.95 -46.34
N ALA A 77 7.62 10.89 -47.47
CA ALA A 77 7.41 9.86 -48.49
C ALA A 77 7.60 8.44 -47.95
N TYR A 78 8.68 8.21 -47.18
CA TYR A 78 8.93 6.89 -46.62
C TYR A 78 7.88 6.50 -45.56
N ASN A 79 7.59 7.40 -44.61
CA ASN A 79 6.70 7.07 -43.50
C ASN A 79 5.23 6.96 -43.92
N GLN A 80 4.79 7.76 -44.89
CA GLN A 80 3.48 7.61 -45.52
C GLN A 80 3.38 6.29 -46.28
N GLY A 81 4.45 5.91 -46.99
CA GLY A 81 4.54 4.60 -47.67
C GLY A 81 4.50 3.41 -46.71
N LEU A 82 5.01 3.53 -45.48
CA LEU A 82 4.85 2.49 -44.46
C LEU A 82 3.38 2.31 -44.06
N ILE A 83 2.65 3.42 -43.83
CA ILE A 83 1.22 3.38 -43.51
C ILE A 83 0.46 2.66 -44.63
N ASP A 84 0.72 3.02 -45.89
CA ASP A 84 0.06 2.40 -47.04
C ASP A 84 0.30 0.89 -47.09
N ARG A 85 1.57 0.47 -46.99
CA ARG A 85 1.91 -0.96 -47.07
C ARG A 85 1.36 -1.77 -45.91
N ILE A 86 1.30 -1.21 -44.70
CA ILE A 86 0.68 -1.88 -43.54
C ILE A 86 -0.82 -2.08 -43.79
N LEU A 87 -1.53 -1.04 -44.24
CA LEU A 87 -2.98 -1.15 -44.49
C LEU A 87 -3.28 -2.05 -45.71
N ASP A 88 -2.48 -1.97 -46.77
CA ASP A 88 -2.59 -2.83 -47.96
C ASP A 88 -2.31 -4.30 -47.65
N ALA A 89 -1.44 -4.59 -46.67
CA ALA A 89 -1.20 -5.94 -46.16
C ALA A 89 -2.38 -6.52 -45.36
N GLY A 90 -3.43 -5.73 -45.13
CA GLY A 90 -4.69 -6.18 -44.51
C GLY A 90 -4.76 -6.02 -43.00
N TRP A 91 -3.82 -5.29 -42.38
CA TRP A 91 -3.88 -4.97 -40.96
C TRP A 91 -5.11 -4.11 -40.65
N LYS A 92 -5.90 -4.50 -39.65
CA LYS A 92 -7.06 -3.75 -39.18
C LYS A 92 -6.69 -2.84 -38.00
N MET A 93 -5.97 -1.78 -38.31
CA MET A 93 -5.53 -0.77 -37.35
C MET A 93 -6.37 0.49 -37.50
N ASN A 94 -6.69 1.13 -36.38
CA ASN A 94 -7.50 2.34 -36.33
C ASN A 94 -6.83 3.48 -35.56
N PHE A 95 -5.62 3.31 -35.03
CA PHE A 95 -4.81 4.42 -34.54
C PHE A 95 -3.32 4.24 -34.76
N ILE A 96 -2.60 5.37 -34.70
CA ILE A 96 -1.15 5.44 -34.74
C ILE A 96 -0.63 6.27 -33.55
N ARG A 97 0.38 5.74 -32.85
CA ARG A 97 1.15 6.53 -31.88
C ARG A 97 2.28 7.25 -32.60
N LEU A 98 2.18 8.56 -32.67
CA LEU A 98 3.06 9.46 -33.41
C LEU A 98 4.12 10.02 -32.47
N HIS A 99 5.37 9.57 -32.61
CA HIS A 99 6.49 10.09 -31.82
C HIS A 99 7.11 11.34 -32.46
N MET A 100 6.95 12.48 -31.79
CA MET A 100 7.58 13.75 -32.19
C MET A 100 9.10 13.79 -31.88
N ASP A 101 9.89 12.94 -32.53
CA ASP A 101 11.30 12.66 -32.21
C ASP A 101 12.18 13.93 -32.01
N PRO A 102 13.04 13.97 -30.97
CA PRO A 102 13.93 15.10 -30.70
C PRO A 102 14.91 15.45 -31.82
N TYR A 103 15.15 14.57 -32.79
CA TYR A 103 15.91 14.89 -33.99
C TYR A 103 15.44 16.22 -34.59
N TRP A 104 14.13 16.42 -34.70
CA TRP A 104 13.54 17.62 -35.30
C TRP A 104 13.59 18.85 -34.39
N SER A 105 13.41 18.66 -33.08
CA SER A 105 13.28 19.77 -32.13
C SER A 105 14.61 20.23 -31.51
N ASN A 106 15.64 19.37 -31.47
CA ASN A 106 16.91 19.70 -30.85
C ASN A 106 17.77 20.63 -31.71
N THR A 107 18.59 21.46 -31.05
CA THR A 107 19.62 22.27 -31.70
C THR A 107 20.70 21.34 -32.30
N PRO A 108 20.98 21.40 -33.62
CA PRO A 108 22.01 20.56 -34.23
C PRO A 108 23.37 20.75 -33.57
N GLY A 109 24.06 19.65 -33.26
CA GLY A 109 25.35 19.68 -32.58
C GLY A 109 25.28 19.84 -31.05
N CYS A 110 24.09 20.02 -30.47
CA CYS A 110 23.91 19.93 -29.03
C CYS A 110 24.10 18.49 -28.55
N THR A 111 24.70 18.31 -27.37
CA THR A 111 24.88 17.01 -26.74
C THR A 111 23.82 16.82 -25.65
N PRO A 112 22.87 15.89 -25.82
CA PRO A 112 21.89 15.57 -24.78
C PRO A 112 22.57 15.06 -23.51
N GLU A 113 22.04 15.41 -22.34
CA GLU A 113 22.56 14.91 -21.05
C GLU A 113 22.26 13.42 -20.81
N TYR A 114 21.21 12.91 -21.47
CA TYR A 114 20.80 11.51 -21.49
C TYR A 114 20.07 11.21 -22.81
N HIS A 115 19.64 9.96 -23.02
CA HIS A 115 18.92 9.56 -24.23
C HIS A 115 17.70 10.45 -24.46
N GLU A 116 17.61 11.13 -25.60
CA GLU A 116 16.49 12.00 -25.94
C GLU A 116 16.19 13.12 -24.92
N ALA A 117 17.23 13.65 -24.26
CA ALA A 117 17.08 14.69 -23.26
C ALA A 117 16.52 16.02 -23.79
N HIS A 118 15.73 16.68 -22.94
CA HIS A 118 15.04 17.94 -23.23
C HIS A 118 15.97 19.18 -23.20
N ASN A 119 17.17 19.06 -22.63
CA ASN A 119 18.12 20.17 -22.48
C ASN A 119 18.61 20.75 -23.84
N CYS A 120 18.50 19.98 -24.92
CA CYS A 120 18.83 20.42 -26.28
C CYS A 120 17.66 21.04 -27.06
N PHE A 121 16.46 21.10 -26.47
CA PHE A 121 15.24 21.52 -27.14
C PHE A 121 15.33 22.96 -27.67
N ASN A 122 14.91 23.15 -28.91
CA ASN A 122 14.82 24.45 -29.57
C ASN A 122 13.38 24.73 -30.04
N GLU A 123 12.72 25.69 -29.40
CA GLU A 123 11.32 26.01 -29.68
C GLU A 123 11.07 26.40 -31.14
N ALA A 124 11.95 27.19 -31.75
CA ALA A 124 11.78 27.63 -33.14
C ALA A 124 11.84 26.45 -34.11
N ARG A 125 12.75 25.50 -33.87
CA ARG A 125 12.84 24.26 -34.66
C ARG A 125 11.63 23.36 -34.43
N PHE A 126 11.21 23.18 -33.17
CA PHE A 126 10.03 22.40 -32.85
C PHE A 126 8.80 22.92 -33.57
N ARG A 127 8.53 24.23 -33.53
CA ARG A 127 7.41 24.85 -34.25
C ARG A 127 7.51 24.60 -35.76
N LYS A 128 8.68 24.83 -36.36
CA LYS A 128 8.92 24.58 -37.79
C LYS A 128 8.56 23.14 -38.18
N TYR A 129 9.05 22.14 -37.44
CA TYR A 129 8.86 20.74 -37.82
C TYR A 129 7.55 20.14 -37.31
N LEU A 130 6.88 20.78 -36.35
CA LEU A 130 5.46 20.55 -36.10
C LEU A 130 4.65 20.83 -37.38
N ASP A 131 4.90 21.96 -38.04
CA ASP A 131 4.25 22.33 -39.30
C ASP A 131 4.70 21.48 -40.50
N GLU A 132 5.99 21.17 -40.60
CA GLU A 132 6.56 20.54 -41.80
C GLU A 132 6.55 19.00 -41.78
N VAL A 133 6.50 18.37 -40.60
CA VAL A 133 6.60 16.91 -40.46
C VAL A 133 5.40 16.35 -39.71
N PHE A 134 5.19 16.74 -38.46
CA PHE A 134 4.24 16.05 -37.58
C PHE A 134 2.77 16.29 -37.94
N VAL A 135 2.39 17.53 -38.29
CA VAL A 135 1.04 17.85 -38.75
C VAL A 135 0.74 17.17 -40.11
N PRO A 136 1.61 17.25 -41.14
CA PRO A 136 1.39 16.51 -42.39
C PRO A 136 1.30 14.99 -42.22
N MET A 137 2.08 14.40 -41.30
CA MET A 137 1.96 12.97 -41.00
C MET A 137 0.65 12.63 -40.29
N ALA A 138 0.21 13.46 -39.35
CA ALA A 138 -1.07 13.29 -38.68
C ALA A 138 -2.24 13.41 -39.67
N ASP A 139 -2.24 14.43 -40.53
CA ASP A 139 -3.25 14.62 -41.57
C ASP A 139 -3.28 13.43 -42.54
N TYR A 140 -2.12 12.87 -42.90
CA TYR A 140 -2.05 11.67 -43.73
C TYR A 140 -2.65 10.45 -43.04
N ALA A 141 -2.25 10.18 -41.79
CA ALA A 141 -2.79 9.07 -41.01
C ALA A 141 -4.32 9.18 -40.87
N ILE A 142 -4.83 10.38 -40.57
CA ILE A 142 -6.28 10.65 -40.50
C ILE A 142 -6.93 10.38 -41.86
N SER A 143 -6.33 10.79 -42.98
CA SER A 143 -6.86 10.50 -44.33
C SER A 143 -6.95 9.01 -44.66
N LYS A 144 -6.19 8.18 -43.93
CA LYS A 144 -6.16 6.71 -44.03
C LYS A 144 -7.03 6.02 -42.99
N GLY A 145 -7.79 6.79 -42.20
CA GLY A 145 -8.70 6.21 -41.22
C GLY A 145 -8.05 5.91 -39.86
N LEU A 146 -6.91 6.52 -39.54
CA LEU A 146 -6.21 6.30 -38.28
C LEU A 146 -6.35 7.50 -37.34
N TYR A 147 -6.82 7.28 -36.11
CA TYR A 147 -6.67 8.26 -35.02
C TYR A 147 -5.20 8.45 -34.70
N VAL A 148 -4.82 9.63 -34.23
CA VAL A 148 -3.42 9.98 -33.96
C VAL A 148 -3.25 10.25 -32.48
N VAL A 149 -2.33 9.54 -31.83
CA VAL A 149 -1.89 9.82 -30.46
C VAL A 149 -0.51 10.43 -30.53
N MET A 150 -0.40 11.75 -30.34
CA MET A 150 0.88 12.44 -30.32
C MET A 150 1.53 12.29 -28.96
N ARG A 151 2.78 11.86 -28.92
CA ARG A 151 3.64 11.91 -27.72
C ARG A 151 4.69 13.03 -27.85
N PRO A 152 5.17 13.63 -26.74
CA PRO A 152 6.06 14.78 -26.82
C PRO A 152 7.44 14.36 -27.34
N PRO A 153 8.30 15.32 -27.72
CA PRO A 153 9.69 15.02 -28.01
C PRO A 153 10.40 14.54 -26.74
N GLY A 154 10.95 13.34 -26.84
CA GLY A 154 11.94 12.80 -25.92
C GLY A 154 11.39 11.88 -24.83
N VAL A 155 12.31 11.41 -23.98
CA VAL A 155 12.03 10.50 -22.85
C VAL A 155 12.15 11.26 -21.53
N SER A 156 11.36 10.84 -20.54
CA SER A 156 11.45 11.41 -19.19
C SER A 156 12.83 11.15 -18.58
N PRO A 157 13.38 12.09 -17.79
CA PRO A 157 14.49 11.80 -16.90
C PRO A 157 14.15 10.67 -15.90
N ASP A 158 15.18 10.01 -15.37
CA ASP A 158 15.08 8.98 -14.31
C ASP A 158 14.37 9.47 -13.03
N SER A 159 14.40 10.78 -12.78
CA SER A 159 13.83 11.42 -11.61
C SER A 159 13.27 12.78 -11.96
N ILE A 160 11.98 12.97 -11.70
CA ILE A 160 11.27 14.24 -11.94
C ILE A 160 10.79 14.86 -10.63
N LYS A 161 10.50 16.15 -10.64
CA LYS A 161 9.99 16.90 -9.50
C LYS A 161 9.06 18.00 -9.99
N VAL A 162 7.99 18.25 -9.22
CA VAL A 162 7.12 19.41 -9.48
C VAL A 162 7.95 20.70 -9.54
N GLY A 163 7.89 21.39 -10.69
CA GLY A 163 8.57 22.66 -10.92
C GLY A 163 10.01 22.56 -11.45
N ASP A 164 10.53 21.37 -11.75
CA ASP A 164 11.84 21.20 -12.41
C ASP A 164 11.83 21.65 -13.89
N ASP A 165 12.96 21.52 -14.56
CA ASP A 165 13.13 21.90 -15.96
C ASP A 165 12.28 21.05 -16.91
N TYR A 166 12.19 19.74 -16.67
CA TYR A 166 11.36 18.84 -17.47
C TYR A 166 9.86 19.15 -17.30
N TYR A 167 9.42 19.54 -16.10
CA TYR A 167 8.07 20.02 -15.83
C TYR A 167 7.75 21.28 -16.64
N GLN A 168 8.66 22.26 -16.66
CA GLN A 168 8.49 23.48 -17.45
C GLN A 168 8.52 23.17 -18.96
N TYR A 169 9.37 22.24 -19.36
CA TYR A 169 9.48 21.76 -20.73
C TYR A 169 8.17 21.16 -21.24
N LEU A 170 7.56 20.23 -20.49
CA LEU A 170 6.29 19.62 -20.90
C LEU A 170 5.15 20.64 -21.00
N ASN A 171 5.03 21.55 -20.02
CA ASN A 171 4.04 22.64 -20.12
C ASN A 171 4.29 23.52 -21.36
N LYS A 172 5.55 23.80 -21.71
CA LYS A 172 5.89 24.55 -22.92
C LYS A 172 5.49 23.80 -24.19
N VAL A 173 5.90 22.55 -24.35
CA VAL A 173 5.61 21.74 -25.54
C VAL A 173 4.11 21.61 -25.75
N TRP A 174 3.37 21.22 -24.70
CA TRP A 174 1.94 21.05 -24.79
C TRP A 174 1.19 22.37 -24.99
N GLY A 175 1.67 23.46 -24.41
CA GLY A 175 1.15 24.81 -24.68
C GLY A 175 1.36 25.27 -26.12
N ILE A 176 2.32 24.72 -26.86
CA ILE A 176 2.53 24.95 -28.29
C ILE A 176 1.59 24.07 -29.11
N VAL A 177 1.60 22.76 -28.86
CA VAL A 177 0.84 21.76 -29.63
C VAL A 177 -0.67 22.02 -29.52
N ALA A 178 -1.18 22.25 -28.31
CA ALA A 178 -2.61 22.48 -28.07
C ALA A 178 -3.15 23.79 -28.68
N LYS A 179 -2.28 24.71 -29.11
CA LYS A 179 -2.65 25.97 -29.77
C LYS A 179 -2.51 25.92 -31.29
N HIS A 180 -1.95 24.84 -31.81
CA HIS A 180 -1.72 24.73 -33.25
C HIS A 180 -3.07 24.60 -33.98
N PRO A 181 -3.34 25.41 -35.02
CA PRO A 181 -4.68 25.52 -35.62
C PRO A 181 -5.23 24.23 -36.24
N ASN A 182 -4.37 23.32 -36.72
CA ASN A 182 -4.80 22.02 -37.27
C ASN A 182 -4.95 20.92 -36.20
N ILE A 183 -4.52 21.19 -34.97
CA ILE A 183 -4.48 20.21 -33.87
C ILE A 183 -5.55 20.55 -32.81
N MET A 184 -5.69 21.83 -32.48
CA MET A 184 -6.61 22.33 -31.46
C MET A 184 -8.05 21.85 -31.75
N ASN A 185 -8.61 21.08 -30.82
CA ASN A 185 -9.96 20.50 -30.90
C ASN A 185 -10.19 19.56 -32.10
N ASN A 186 -9.12 19.10 -32.75
CA ASN A 186 -9.23 18.08 -33.78
C ASN A 186 -9.61 16.75 -33.13
N SER A 187 -10.83 16.27 -33.39
CA SER A 187 -11.39 15.06 -32.77
C SER A 187 -10.64 13.78 -33.09
N ASN A 188 -9.76 13.81 -34.09
CA ASN A 188 -8.97 12.65 -34.52
C ASN A 188 -7.57 12.64 -33.89
N ILE A 189 -7.19 13.67 -33.13
CA ILE A 189 -5.87 13.81 -32.51
C ILE A 189 -6.00 13.81 -30.98
N MET A 190 -5.19 12.99 -30.32
CA MET A 190 -5.10 12.81 -28.87
C MET A 190 -3.65 13.03 -28.40
N PHE A 191 -3.46 13.27 -27.10
CA PHE A 191 -2.15 13.61 -26.54
C PHE A 191 -1.74 12.65 -25.42
N GLU A 192 -0.63 11.96 -25.59
CA GLU A 192 0.04 11.23 -24.52
C GLU A 192 1.03 12.17 -23.83
N LEU A 193 0.81 12.51 -22.56
CA LEU A 193 1.42 13.72 -21.96
C LEU A 193 2.92 13.62 -21.73
N ALA A 194 3.45 12.41 -21.52
CA ALA A 194 4.86 12.09 -21.51
C ALA A 194 5.03 10.60 -21.84
N ASN A 195 6.24 10.21 -22.24
CA ASN A 195 6.61 8.80 -22.35
C ASN A 195 6.75 8.21 -20.93
N GLU A 196 7.97 7.92 -20.47
CA GLU A 196 8.16 7.03 -19.32
C GLU A 196 8.68 7.72 -18.04
N PRO A 197 7.87 8.45 -17.26
CA PRO A 197 8.25 8.79 -15.90
C PRO A 197 8.63 7.54 -15.08
N ILE A 198 9.76 7.63 -14.38
CA ILE A 198 10.30 6.52 -13.59
C ILE A 198 10.08 6.82 -12.11
N ASN A 199 10.79 7.82 -11.58
CA ASN A 199 10.67 8.26 -10.19
C ASN A 199 10.23 9.71 -10.11
N ILE A 200 9.50 10.05 -9.05
CA ILE A 200 9.17 11.43 -8.69
C ILE A 200 9.59 11.71 -7.25
N LEU A 201 9.94 12.96 -6.94
CA LEU A 201 10.11 13.40 -5.56
C LEU A 201 8.75 13.40 -4.85
N GLY A 202 8.55 12.55 -3.85
CA GLY A 202 7.35 12.44 -3.04
C GLY A 202 7.19 13.56 -2.01
N THR A 203 6.03 13.59 -1.35
CA THR A 203 5.71 14.57 -0.29
C THR A 203 6.59 14.44 0.95
N ASP A 204 7.20 13.27 1.16
CA ASP A 204 8.15 12.97 2.23
C ASP A 204 9.60 13.36 1.91
N GLY A 205 9.85 13.90 0.71
CA GLY A 205 11.18 14.30 0.26
C GLY A 205 12.04 13.17 -0.30
N THR A 206 11.49 11.97 -0.54
CA THR A 206 12.19 10.84 -1.16
C THR A 206 11.85 10.71 -2.64
N TYR A 207 12.77 10.17 -3.45
CA TYR A 207 12.48 9.82 -4.84
C TYR A 207 12.03 8.36 -4.93
N GLY A 208 10.97 8.11 -5.69
CA GLY A 208 10.46 6.77 -5.94
C GLY A 208 9.20 6.76 -6.79
N SER A 209 8.54 5.59 -6.84
CA SER A 209 7.40 5.35 -7.72
C SER A 209 6.17 4.72 -7.06
N GLY A 210 6.33 4.11 -5.88
CA GLY A 210 5.34 3.16 -5.34
C GLY A 210 4.54 3.60 -4.10
N THR A 211 4.62 4.86 -3.67
CA THR A 211 3.91 5.34 -2.45
C THR A 211 2.87 6.39 -2.81
N GLN A 212 1.83 6.54 -1.98
CA GLN A 212 0.79 7.56 -2.22
C GLN A 212 1.38 8.98 -2.30
N GLY A 213 2.39 9.30 -1.48
CA GLY A 213 3.08 10.60 -1.54
C GLY A 213 3.79 10.87 -2.88
N HIS A 214 4.23 9.83 -3.60
CA HIS A 214 4.73 9.98 -4.97
C HIS A 214 3.58 10.32 -5.93
N PHE A 215 2.44 9.62 -5.85
CA PHE A 215 1.27 9.86 -6.70
C PHE A 215 0.60 11.22 -6.44
N ASP A 216 0.61 11.71 -5.21
CA ASP A 216 0.08 13.04 -4.88
C ASP A 216 0.86 14.15 -5.61
N ASN A 217 2.19 14.05 -5.63
CA ASN A 217 3.02 14.98 -6.41
C ASN A 217 2.90 14.72 -7.93
N LEU A 218 2.68 13.48 -8.36
CA LEU A 218 2.46 13.13 -9.77
C LEU A 218 1.18 13.77 -10.32
N LYS A 219 0.11 13.75 -9.50
CA LYS A 219 -1.14 14.46 -9.77
C LYS A 219 -0.89 15.95 -9.94
N ILE A 220 -0.17 16.61 -9.02
CA ILE A 220 0.17 18.04 -9.15
C ILE A 220 0.95 18.30 -10.45
N TYR A 221 1.91 17.43 -10.75
CA TYR A 221 2.76 17.51 -11.93
C TYR A 221 1.93 17.51 -13.22
N PHE A 222 1.13 16.46 -13.44
CA PHE A 222 0.38 16.31 -14.69
C PHE A 222 -0.92 17.12 -14.72
N GLN A 223 -1.52 17.49 -13.58
CA GLN A 223 -2.65 18.42 -13.58
C GLN A 223 -2.24 19.78 -14.15
N SER A 224 -0.99 20.24 -13.94
CA SER A 224 -0.49 21.45 -14.59
C SER A 224 -0.46 21.33 -16.11
N VAL A 225 -0.01 20.19 -16.64
CA VAL A 225 0.06 19.95 -18.08
C VAL A 225 -1.35 19.88 -18.67
N VAL A 226 -2.26 19.18 -18.00
CA VAL A 226 -3.70 19.12 -18.36
C VAL A 226 -4.31 20.52 -18.39
N ASN A 227 -4.08 21.33 -17.35
CA ASN A 227 -4.60 22.70 -17.29
C ASN A 227 -4.03 23.58 -18.40
N THR A 228 -2.75 23.40 -18.74
CA THR A 228 -2.11 24.12 -19.86
C THR A 228 -2.78 23.80 -21.19
N ILE A 229 -3.12 22.54 -21.43
CA ILE A 229 -3.81 22.11 -22.66
C ILE A 229 -5.26 22.61 -22.65
N ARG A 230 -5.98 22.42 -21.54
CA ARG A 230 -7.39 22.81 -21.38
C ARG A 230 -7.62 24.32 -21.46
N ALA A 231 -6.57 25.13 -21.30
CA ALA A 231 -6.65 26.56 -21.59
C ALA A 231 -7.00 26.87 -23.06
N THR A 232 -6.77 25.93 -23.99
CA THR A 232 -7.05 26.14 -25.43
C THR A 232 -7.71 24.96 -26.15
N ALA A 233 -7.61 23.73 -25.65
CA ALA A 233 -8.03 22.54 -26.39
C ALA A 233 -8.80 21.49 -25.56
N ASP A 234 -9.76 20.82 -26.20
CA ASP A 234 -10.63 19.76 -25.64
C ASP A 234 -10.21 18.33 -26.02
N ASN A 235 -9.08 18.16 -26.71
CA ASN A 235 -8.52 16.86 -27.13
C ASN A 235 -8.41 15.85 -25.96
N ILE A 236 -8.53 14.56 -26.27
CA ILE A 236 -8.34 13.48 -25.29
C ILE A 236 -6.88 13.40 -24.84
N LEU A 237 -6.67 13.27 -23.53
CA LEU A 237 -5.37 13.22 -22.90
C LEU A 237 -5.12 11.85 -22.28
N TRP A 238 -3.96 11.28 -22.54
CA TRP A 238 -3.47 10.04 -21.95
C TRP A 238 -2.36 10.37 -20.95
N VAL A 239 -2.68 10.23 -19.67
CA VAL A 239 -1.80 10.58 -18.55
C VAL A 239 -0.88 9.40 -18.23
N PRO A 240 0.44 9.58 -18.13
CA PRO A 240 1.37 8.52 -17.81
C PRO A 240 1.44 8.24 -16.30
N GLY A 241 1.84 7.02 -15.95
CA GLY A 241 2.17 6.59 -14.59
C GLY A 241 3.67 6.66 -14.28
N LEU A 242 4.06 6.06 -13.16
CA LEU A 242 5.46 5.94 -12.74
C LEU A 242 6.03 4.56 -13.08
N GLY A 243 7.33 4.36 -12.82
CA GLY A 243 8.01 3.09 -13.03
C GLY A 243 7.99 2.65 -14.50
N TYR A 244 8.40 3.54 -15.41
CA TYR A 244 8.29 3.32 -16.85
C TYR A 244 6.84 3.08 -17.30
N GLN A 245 5.90 3.86 -16.76
CA GLN A 245 4.47 3.70 -17.03
C GLN A 245 3.88 2.32 -16.65
N SER A 246 4.42 1.68 -15.59
CA SER A 246 3.87 0.44 -15.04
C SER A 246 3.08 0.61 -13.73
N GLN A 247 3.05 1.80 -13.13
CA GLN A 247 2.45 2.02 -11.80
C GLN A 247 1.43 3.15 -11.79
N TYR A 248 0.16 2.85 -11.45
CA TYR A 248 -0.97 3.79 -11.41
C TYR A 248 -1.80 3.73 -10.13
N ALA A 249 -1.50 2.82 -9.21
CA ALA A 249 -2.35 2.51 -8.06
C ALA A 249 -2.80 3.75 -7.28
N GLY A 250 -1.89 4.71 -7.04
CA GLY A 250 -2.18 5.90 -6.24
C GLY A 250 -3.09 6.93 -6.92
N PHE A 251 -3.31 6.84 -8.24
CA PHE A 251 -4.31 7.67 -8.92
C PHE A 251 -5.74 7.29 -8.54
N ALA A 252 -6.02 6.09 -8.03
CA ALA A 252 -7.36 5.76 -7.53
C ALA A 252 -7.76 6.63 -6.34
N THR A 253 -6.81 6.96 -5.47
CA THR A 253 -7.00 7.87 -4.34
C THR A 253 -7.10 9.33 -4.83
N ASN A 254 -6.21 9.74 -5.73
CA ASN A 254 -6.06 11.12 -6.16
C ASN A 254 -5.86 11.24 -7.68
N PRO A 255 -6.93 11.08 -8.49
CA PRO A 255 -6.83 11.03 -9.95
C PRO A 255 -6.71 12.41 -10.57
N ILE A 256 -6.25 12.48 -11.81
CA ILE A 256 -6.33 13.70 -12.62
C ILE A 256 -7.80 14.14 -12.77
N GLU A 257 -8.02 15.46 -12.72
CA GLU A 257 -9.35 16.07 -12.84
C GLU A 257 -9.49 16.76 -14.20
N GLY A 258 -10.69 16.66 -14.76
CA GLY A 258 -11.04 17.25 -16.05
C GLY A 258 -11.82 16.26 -16.92
N GLU A 259 -12.28 16.75 -18.05
CA GLU A 259 -12.95 15.94 -19.07
C GLU A 259 -11.93 15.33 -20.05
N ASN A 260 -12.31 14.25 -20.73
CA ASN A 260 -11.50 13.57 -21.75
C ASN A 260 -10.11 13.17 -21.25
N ILE A 261 -10.06 12.52 -20.09
CA ILE A 261 -8.84 12.00 -19.45
C ILE A 261 -8.85 10.48 -19.49
N GLY A 262 -7.79 9.89 -20.03
CA GLY A 262 -7.44 8.47 -19.92
C GLY A 262 -6.00 8.32 -19.43
N TYR A 263 -5.52 7.08 -19.31
CA TYR A 263 -4.16 6.77 -18.83
C TYR A 263 -3.37 5.96 -19.86
N ALA A 264 -2.14 6.40 -20.17
CA ALA A 264 -1.21 5.69 -21.06
C ALA A 264 -0.35 4.74 -20.24
N VAL A 265 -0.29 3.46 -20.60
CA VAL A 265 0.37 2.36 -19.86
C VAL A 265 1.38 1.65 -20.76
N HIS A 266 2.52 1.21 -20.21
CA HIS A 266 3.44 0.30 -20.90
C HIS A 266 3.37 -1.09 -20.28
N VAL A 267 3.37 -2.13 -21.11
CA VAL A 267 3.25 -3.52 -20.67
C VAL A 267 4.23 -4.39 -21.44
N TYR A 268 5.26 -4.88 -20.75
CA TYR A 268 6.26 -5.78 -21.34
C TYR A 268 6.33 -7.11 -20.59
N PRO A 269 6.82 -8.19 -21.25
CA PRO A 269 7.08 -9.45 -20.57
C PRO A 269 7.94 -9.30 -19.32
N GLY A 270 7.56 -10.02 -18.26
CA GLY A 270 8.16 -9.94 -16.93
C GLY A 270 7.56 -8.85 -16.04
N TRP A 271 6.97 -7.80 -16.61
CA TRP A 271 6.26 -6.78 -15.83
C TRP A 271 4.97 -7.35 -15.26
N PHE A 272 4.49 -6.79 -14.15
CA PHE A 272 3.29 -7.29 -13.46
C PHE A 272 3.39 -8.79 -13.09
N ASN A 273 4.59 -9.36 -12.99
CA ASN A 273 4.86 -10.80 -12.85
C ASN A 273 4.36 -11.66 -14.03
N SER A 274 4.17 -11.10 -15.22
CA SER A 274 3.67 -11.81 -16.40
C SER A 274 4.50 -13.03 -16.83
N GLY A 275 5.79 -13.07 -16.50
CA GLY A 275 6.65 -14.23 -16.72
C GLY A 275 6.37 -15.45 -15.83
N LYS A 276 5.32 -15.42 -14.99
CA LYS A 276 4.92 -16.50 -14.07
C LYS A 276 3.53 -17.06 -14.35
N GLY A 277 2.98 -16.79 -15.54
CA GLY A 277 1.66 -17.24 -15.97
C GLY A 277 0.53 -16.25 -15.66
N TYR A 278 -0.71 -16.64 -15.99
CA TYR A 278 -1.89 -15.76 -15.92
C TYR A 278 -2.16 -15.19 -14.52
N GLU A 279 -2.22 -16.02 -13.49
CA GLU A 279 -2.66 -15.60 -12.15
C GLU A 279 -1.74 -14.52 -11.53
N PRO A 280 -0.40 -14.66 -11.56
CA PRO A 280 0.50 -13.57 -11.16
C PRO A 280 0.37 -12.32 -12.03
N PHE A 281 0.15 -12.46 -13.35
CA PHE A 281 -0.03 -11.34 -14.26
C PHE A 281 -1.30 -10.54 -13.90
N GLN A 282 -2.44 -11.22 -13.77
CA GLN A 282 -3.71 -10.63 -13.39
C GLN A 282 -3.58 -9.89 -12.05
N ARG A 283 -2.94 -10.48 -11.03
CA ARG A 283 -2.71 -9.80 -9.75
C ARG A 283 -1.84 -8.56 -9.89
N GLY A 284 -0.81 -8.58 -10.74
CA GLY A 284 0.02 -7.42 -11.02
C GLY A 284 -0.75 -6.30 -11.71
N TRP A 285 -1.59 -6.64 -12.70
CA TRP A 285 -2.51 -5.71 -13.35
C TRP A 285 -3.52 -5.13 -12.37
N ASP A 286 -4.15 -5.96 -11.55
CA ASP A 286 -5.13 -5.57 -10.53
C ASP A 286 -4.55 -4.61 -9.50
N ALA A 287 -3.27 -4.81 -9.14
CA ALA A 287 -2.58 -3.94 -8.21
C ALA A 287 -2.20 -2.58 -8.82
N GLN A 288 -1.83 -2.56 -10.10
CA GLN A 288 -1.14 -1.39 -10.67
C GLN A 288 -1.92 -0.62 -11.74
N VAL A 289 -2.76 -1.26 -12.55
CA VAL A 289 -3.45 -0.64 -13.70
C VAL A 289 -4.97 -0.65 -13.52
N GLN A 290 -5.53 -1.75 -13.03
CA GLN A 290 -6.98 -1.85 -12.75
C GLN A 290 -7.53 -0.67 -11.92
N PRO A 291 -6.81 -0.11 -10.92
CA PRO A 291 -7.33 1.00 -10.14
C PRO A 291 -7.68 2.25 -10.97
N VAL A 292 -6.97 2.51 -12.08
CA VAL A 292 -7.35 3.58 -13.03
C VAL A 292 -8.31 3.10 -14.11
N ALA A 293 -8.20 1.84 -14.53
CA ALA A 293 -9.13 1.25 -15.49
C ALA A 293 -10.57 1.18 -14.95
N ASP A 294 -10.76 1.14 -13.63
CA ASP A 294 -12.08 1.17 -12.98
C ASP A 294 -12.89 2.44 -13.31
N PHE A 295 -12.23 3.57 -13.61
CA PHE A 295 -12.89 4.86 -13.78
C PHE A 295 -12.49 5.67 -15.01
N ALA A 296 -11.49 5.25 -15.78
CA ALA A 296 -11.02 5.92 -16.99
C ALA A 296 -10.59 4.90 -18.05
N PRO A 297 -10.62 5.26 -19.35
CA PRO A 297 -10.07 4.41 -20.38
C PRO A 297 -8.55 4.32 -20.24
N VAL A 298 -8.01 3.16 -20.61
CA VAL A 298 -6.57 2.89 -20.63
C VAL A 298 -6.12 2.72 -22.08
N MET A 299 -4.92 3.21 -22.39
CA MET A 299 -4.25 2.93 -23.65
C MET A 299 -2.87 2.33 -23.38
N VAL A 300 -2.63 1.10 -23.83
CA VAL A 300 -1.28 0.52 -23.80
C VAL A 300 -0.50 1.06 -25.00
N THR A 301 0.40 1.99 -24.73
CA THR A 301 1.13 2.77 -25.75
C THR A 301 2.46 2.16 -26.15
N GLU A 302 2.95 1.17 -25.41
CA GLU A 302 4.11 0.34 -25.78
C GLU A 302 3.95 -1.08 -25.23
N MET A 303 4.03 -2.05 -26.13
CA MET A 303 4.04 -3.48 -25.84
C MET A 303 4.48 -4.24 -27.10
N ASP A 304 5.38 -5.21 -26.95
CA ASP A 304 5.65 -6.24 -27.96
C ASP A 304 6.17 -7.52 -27.27
N TRP A 305 6.18 -8.63 -28.00
CA TRP A 305 6.81 -9.86 -27.54
C TRP A 305 7.23 -10.75 -28.72
N ALA A 306 8.33 -11.45 -28.57
CA ALA A 306 8.67 -12.58 -29.42
C ALA A 306 9.68 -13.51 -28.75
N PRO A 307 9.78 -14.76 -29.21
CA PRO A 307 10.88 -15.63 -28.84
C PRO A 307 12.22 -14.94 -29.10
N LYS A 308 13.10 -14.95 -28.11
CA LYS A 308 14.42 -14.29 -28.14
C LYS A 308 15.26 -14.57 -29.40
N ARG A 309 15.04 -15.71 -30.06
CA ARG A 309 15.71 -16.11 -31.31
C ARG A 309 15.51 -15.11 -32.46
N HIS A 310 14.44 -14.30 -32.43
CA HIS A 310 14.10 -13.38 -33.51
C HIS A 310 14.88 -12.07 -33.47
N ASP A 311 15.22 -11.59 -32.27
CA ASP A 311 15.92 -10.31 -32.04
C ASP A 311 15.27 -9.12 -32.78
N LYS A 312 13.93 -9.08 -32.78
CA LYS A 312 13.07 -8.12 -33.49
C LYS A 312 11.98 -7.48 -32.63
N SER A 313 11.99 -7.78 -31.33
CA SER A 313 11.07 -7.23 -30.33
C SER A 313 11.85 -6.83 -29.09
N TRP A 314 11.32 -5.87 -28.32
CA TRP A 314 11.88 -5.49 -27.03
C TRP A 314 11.56 -6.55 -25.95
N GLY A 315 10.30 -7.01 -25.94
CA GLY A 315 9.82 -8.09 -25.09
C GLY A 315 10.30 -9.46 -25.55
N ASN A 316 10.77 -10.27 -24.59
CA ASN A 316 11.27 -11.63 -24.83
C ASN A 316 10.36 -12.66 -24.15
N ASP A 317 9.34 -13.12 -24.85
CA ASP A 317 8.37 -14.12 -24.38
C ASP A 317 7.59 -14.71 -25.57
N ILE A 318 6.64 -15.58 -25.29
CA ILE A 318 5.81 -16.27 -26.28
C ILE A 318 4.36 -15.80 -26.20
N THR A 319 3.56 -16.15 -27.21
CA THR A 319 2.12 -15.90 -27.21
C THR A 319 1.43 -16.79 -26.18
N GLY A 320 1.70 -18.10 -26.22
CA GLY A 320 1.16 -19.08 -25.28
C GLY A 320 -0.37 -19.23 -25.33
N THR A 321 -1.00 -19.50 -24.18
CA THR A 321 -2.43 -19.83 -24.07
C THR A 321 -3.11 -18.96 -23.01
N ALA A 322 -4.29 -18.42 -23.33
CA ALA A 322 -5.06 -17.59 -22.42
C ALA A 322 -5.43 -18.36 -21.14
N GLY A 323 -5.12 -17.77 -19.97
CA GLY A 323 -5.31 -18.43 -18.67
C GLY A 323 -4.20 -19.44 -18.30
N GLY A 324 -3.18 -19.60 -19.14
CA GLY A 324 -2.08 -20.54 -18.96
C GLY A 324 -0.71 -19.86 -19.04
N ASP A 325 0.20 -20.46 -19.79
CA ASP A 325 1.56 -19.94 -20.01
C ASP A 325 1.61 -18.92 -21.15
N GLY A 326 2.66 -18.09 -21.16
CA GLY A 326 2.95 -17.12 -22.22
C GLY A 326 2.36 -15.73 -21.94
N PHE A 327 3.05 -14.70 -22.46
CA PHE A 327 2.67 -13.31 -22.25
C PHE A 327 1.49 -12.89 -23.12
N GLY A 328 1.56 -13.14 -24.44
CA GLY A 328 0.66 -12.51 -25.42
C GLY A 328 -0.82 -12.86 -25.22
N ALA A 329 -1.14 -14.15 -25.07
CA ALA A 329 -2.52 -14.61 -24.90
C ALA A 329 -3.10 -14.20 -23.53
N ASN A 330 -2.26 -14.12 -22.51
CA ASN A 330 -2.66 -13.63 -21.19
C ASN A 330 -2.87 -12.11 -21.18
N PHE A 331 -2.01 -11.34 -21.86
CA PHE A 331 -2.21 -9.91 -22.07
C PHE A 331 -3.56 -9.65 -22.76
N LYS A 332 -3.83 -10.32 -23.89
CA LYS A 332 -5.12 -10.20 -24.60
C LYS A 332 -6.29 -10.50 -23.67
N LYS A 333 -6.22 -11.61 -22.93
CA LYS A 333 -7.28 -12.00 -21.99
C LYS A 333 -7.54 -10.92 -20.95
N ILE A 334 -6.49 -10.40 -20.32
CA ILE A 334 -6.61 -9.34 -19.29
C ILE A 334 -7.23 -8.07 -19.89
N THR A 335 -6.78 -7.62 -21.07
CA THR A 335 -7.29 -6.41 -21.70
C THR A 335 -8.74 -6.55 -22.17
N ASP A 336 -9.10 -7.72 -22.73
CA ASP A 336 -10.47 -8.02 -23.16
C ASP A 336 -11.42 -8.10 -21.97
N ASP A 337 -11.04 -8.80 -20.90
CA ASP A 337 -11.84 -8.91 -19.67
C ASP A 337 -12.00 -7.54 -18.98
N CYS A 338 -11.03 -6.63 -19.13
CA CYS A 338 -11.13 -5.26 -18.62
C CYS A 338 -12.12 -4.40 -19.44
N GLY A 339 -12.20 -4.63 -20.76
CA GLY A 339 -13.21 -4.09 -21.66
C GLY A 339 -13.04 -2.62 -22.08
N ASN A 340 -12.09 -1.89 -21.50
CA ASN A 340 -11.85 -0.46 -21.78
C ASN A 340 -10.37 -0.12 -22.04
N VAL A 341 -9.64 -1.09 -22.61
CA VAL A 341 -8.22 -0.97 -22.91
C VAL A 341 -8.01 -0.90 -24.41
N SER A 342 -7.59 0.27 -24.89
CA SER A 342 -6.99 0.41 -26.22
C SER A 342 -5.53 -0.03 -26.17
N TRP A 343 -4.96 -0.54 -27.25
CA TRP A 343 -3.54 -0.92 -27.25
C TRP A 343 -2.92 -1.01 -28.64
N MET A 344 -1.61 -0.88 -28.70
CA MET A 344 -0.84 -1.04 -29.93
C MET A 344 0.27 -2.07 -29.80
N ILE A 345 0.66 -2.64 -30.94
CA ILE A 345 1.88 -3.45 -31.07
C ILE A 345 3.06 -2.52 -31.40
N PHE A 346 4.13 -2.62 -30.61
CA PHE A 346 5.32 -1.77 -30.73
C PHE A 346 6.37 -2.32 -31.72
N THR A 347 6.05 -3.40 -32.43
CA THR A 347 6.85 -3.91 -33.55
C THR A 347 7.08 -2.80 -34.59
N GLY A 348 8.34 -2.69 -35.06
CA GLY A 348 8.73 -1.68 -36.04
C GLY A 348 7.81 -1.65 -37.26
N PRO A 349 7.31 -0.47 -37.69
CA PRO A 349 6.39 -0.36 -38.83
C PRO A 349 7.03 -0.82 -40.15
N GLU A 350 8.35 -0.73 -40.27
CA GLU A 350 9.10 -1.29 -41.39
C GLU A 350 9.01 -2.81 -41.48
N LEU A 351 8.86 -3.52 -40.36
CA LEU A 351 8.62 -4.96 -40.33
C LEU A 351 7.15 -5.30 -40.59
N LEU A 352 6.22 -4.55 -39.97
CA LEU A 352 4.78 -4.74 -40.18
C LEU A 352 4.38 -4.56 -41.65
N ALA A 353 5.01 -3.63 -42.35
CA ALA A 353 4.82 -3.37 -43.77
C ALA A 353 5.26 -4.52 -44.70
N GLU A 354 6.02 -5.50 -44.18
CA GLU A 354 6.44 -6.70 -44.91
C GLU A 354 5.50 -7.90 -44.68
N TYR A 355 4.42 -7.73 -43.92
CA TYR A 355 3.47 -8.82 -43.64
C TYR A 355 2.81 -9.32 -44.93
N GLY A 356 2.99 -10.61 -45.23
CA GLY A 356 2.52 -11.22 -46.47
C GLY A 356 3.38 -10.93 -47.71
N ASN A 357 4.48 -10.17 -47.58
CA ASN A 357 5.40 -9.94 -48.69
C ASN A 357 6.31 -11.18 -48.92
N PRO A 358 6.20 -11.88 -50.06
CA PRO A 358 7.04 -13.04 -50.34
C PRO A 358 8.52 -12.70 -50.61
N ASP A 359 8.82 -11.43 -50.90
CA ASP A 359 10.18 -10.95 -51.22
C ASP A 359 10.95 -10.43 -49.99
N ALA A 360 10.32 -10.42 -48.81
CA ALA A 360 10.98 -10.07 -47.55
C ALA A 360 12.09 -11.09 -47.20
N THR A 361 13.03 -10.68 -46.34
CA THR A 361 14.10 -11.60 -45.93
C THR A 361 13.54 -12.79 -45.14
N ILE A 362 14.20 -13.95 -45.25
CA ILE A 362 13.70 -15.19 -44.63
C ILE A 362 13.50 -15.06 -43.11
N ASP A 363 14.35 -14.30 -42.43
CA ASP A 363 14.25 -14.05 -40.99
C ASP A 363 13.10 -13.11 -40.61
N VAL A 364 12.72 -12.19 -41.50
CA VAL A 364 11.52 -11.34 -41.33
C VAL A 364 10.26 -12.16 -41.58
N ILE A 365 10.24 -12.99 -42.64
CA ILE A 365 9.12 -13.89 -42.92
C ILE A 365 8.88 -14.87 -41.76
N ASP A 366 9.95 -15.45 -41.21
CA ASP A 366 9.87 -16.34 -40.04
C ASP A 366 9.30 -15.60 -38.81
N PHE A 367 9.81 -14.40 -38.49
CA PHE A 367 9.28 -13.57 -37.41
C PHE A 367 7.80 -13.22 -37.56
N LEU A 368 7.39 -12.78 -38.75
CA LEU A 368 6.02 -12.33 -39.00
C LEU A 368 4.99 -13.48 -39.03
N ASN A 369 5.45 -14.72 -39.25
CA ASN A 369 4.58 -15.91 -39.32
C ASN A 369 4.67 -16.83 -38.11
N ASP A 370 5.62 -16.60 -37.19
CA ASP A 370 5.73 -17.38 -35.95
C ASP A 370 4.50 -17.14 -35.07
N PRO A 371 3.70 -18.17 -34.73
CA PRO A 371 2.53 -18.00 -33.86
C PRO A 371 2.90 -17.54 -32.44
N GLU A 372 4.15 -17.72 -32.01
CA GLU A 372 4.63 -17.27 -30.70
C GLU A 372 5.20 -15.85 -30.71
N ALA A 373 5.43 -15.26 -31.88
CA ALA A 373 5.81 -13.86 -32.00
C ALA A 373 4.57 -12.98 -32.19
N CYS A 374 4.55 -11.80 -31.60
CA CYS A 374 3.39 -10.91 -31.61
C CYS A 374 2.74 -10.61 -32.98
N PRO A 375 3.44 -10.50 -34.13
CA PRO A 375 2.78 -10.04 -35.36
C PRO A 375 1.67 -10.98 -35.83
N LYS A 376 1.90 -12.30 -35.83
CA LYS A 376 0.93 -13.28 -36.33
C LYS A 376 -0.39 -13.32 -35.56
N PRO A 377 -0.41 -13.52 -34.22
CA PRO A 377 -1.63 -13.51 -33.44
C PRO A 377 -2.28 -12.13 -33.40
N VAL A 378 -1.51 -11.04 -33.30
CA VAL A 378 -2.10 -9.68 -33.28
C VAL A 378 -2.79 -9.34 -34.60
N TYR A 379 -2.23 -9.75 -35.74
CA TYR A 379 -2.91 -9.62 -37.02
C TYR A 379 -4.28 -10.32 -37.00
N GLN A 380 -4.37 -11.52 -36.43
CA GLN A 380 -5.62 -12.26 -36.31
C GLN A 380 -6.60 -11.57 -35.37
N TRP A 381 -6.15 -11.18 -34.17
CA TRP A 381 -6.98 -10.54 -33.15
C TRP A 381 -7.51 -9.18 -33.61
N PHE A 382 -6.70 -8.37 -34.29
CA PHE A 382 -7.18 -7.09 -34.84
C PHE A 382 -8.24 -7.30 -35.93
N ASN A 383 -8.13 -8.37 -36.73
CA ASN A 383 -9.18 -8.75 -37.67
C ASN A 383 -10.45 -9.24 -36.95
N GLU A 384 -10.31 -9.98 -35.83
CA GLU A 384 -11.45 -10.40 -35.00
C GLU A 384 -12.18 -9.18 -34.42
N TYR A 385 -11.47 -8.27 -33.75
CA TYR A 385 -12.04 -7.03 -33.23
C TYR A 385 -12.72 -6.22 -34.33
N ALA A 386 -12.11 -6.13 -35.51
CA ALA A 386 -12.68 -5.41 -36.64
C ALA A 386 -14.03 -5.97 -37.13
N ASN A 387 -14.25 -7.28 -36.96
CA ASN A 387 -15.52 -7.93 -37.31
C ASN A 387 -16.58 -7.79 -36.21
N GLU A 388 -16.18 -7.51 -34.97
CA GLU A 388 -17.09 -7.25 -33.85
C GLU A 388 -17.66 -5.82 -33.88
N TYR A 389 -16.97 -4.87 -34.55
CA TYR A 389 -17.44 -3.50 -34.73
C TYR A 389 -18.63 -3.39 -35.69
N GLY A 390 -19.85 -3.43 -35.15
CA GLY A 390 -21.09 -3.11 -35.87
C GLY A 390 -21.58 -1.68 -35.61
N LEU A 391 -21.46 -0.78 -36.60
CA LEU A 391 -21.77 0.66 -36.45
C LEU A 391 -23.03 1.13 -37.19
N ASN A 392 -24.00 0.25 -37.42
CA ASN A 392 -25.35 0.72 -37.74
C ASN A 392 -25.88 1.39 -36.47
N GLY A 393 -25.94 2.74 -36.47
CA GLY A 393 -26.04 3.60 -35.29
C GLY A 393 -26.87 3.06 -34.13
N ALA A 394 -26.45 3.37 -32.89
CA ALA A 394 -27.03 2.87 -31.65
C ALA A 394 -28.55 2.73 -31.76
N SER A 395 -29.02 1.49 -31.86
CA SER A 395 -30.44 1.20 -31.94
C SER A 395 -31.12 1.74 -30.68
N ALA A 396 -32.44 1.92 -30.72
CA ALA A 396 -33.17 2.24 -29.50
C ALA A 396 -32.89 1.19 -28.39
N ASP A 397 -32.68 -0.06 -28.78
CA ASP A 397 -32.38 -1.17 -27.87
C ASP A 397 -30.97 -1.07 -27.26
N TYR A 398 -29.96 -0.64 -28.03
CA TYR A 398 -28.60 -0.36 -27.54
C TYR A 398 -28.60 0.70 -26.41
N LEU A 399 -29.54 1.64 -26.43
CA LEU A 399 -29.59 2.72 -25.43
C LEU A 399 -30.54 2.43 -24.27
N THR A 400 -31.26 1.31 -24.29
CA THR A 400 -32.33 1.01 -23.33
C THR A 400 -31.85 0.03 -22.27
N LEU A 401 -31.76 0.50 -21.03
CA LEU A 401 -31.41 -0.27 -19.86
C LEU A 401 -32.51 -1.26 -19.46
N GLU A 402 -32.14 -2.53 -19.35
CA GLU A 402 -33.04 -3.59 -18.86
C GLU A 402 -32.86 -3.84 -17.37
N GLU A 403 -31.61 -4.07 -16.93
CA GLU A 403 -31.29 -4.42 -15.55
C GLU A 403 -29.86 -4.05 -15.15
N LEU A 404 -29.61 -4.13 -13.83
CA LEU A 404 -28.29 -4.03 -13.24
C LEU A 404 -27.90 -5.40 -12.66
N ILE A 405 -26.65 -5.78 -12.86
CA ILE A 405 -26.05 -7.07 -12.46
C ILE A 405 -24.77 -6.77 -11.70
N VAL A 406 -24.50 -7.48 -10.61
CA VAL A 406 -23.22 -7.38 -9.91
C VAL A 406 -22.42 -8.64 -10.19
N GLU A 407 -21.30 -8.50 -10.89
CA GLU A 407 -20.38 -9.63 -11.11
C GLU A 407 -19.80 -10.07 -9.76
N GLY A 408 -19.91 -11.37 -9.44
CA GLY A 408 -19.53 -11.91 -8.13
C GLY A 408 -20.61 -11.80 -7.04
N GLY A 409 -21.76 -11.16 -7.34
CA GLY A 409 -22.90 -11.05 -6.42
C GLY A 409 -22.91 -9.78 -5.57
N GLU A 410 -24.00 -9.58 -4.84
CA GLU A 410 -24.27 -8.34 -4.07
C GLU A 410 -23.56 -8.27 -2.71
N ASN A 411 -23.00 -9.39 -2.23
CA ASN A 411 -22.23 -9.44 -0.99
C ASN A 411 -20.75 -9.22 -1.31
N ILE A 412 -20.21 -8.06 -0.91
CA ILE A 412 -18.84 -7.68 -1.21
C ILE A 412 -18.00 -7.73 0.07
N SER A 413 -16.94 -8.53 0.06
CA SER A 413 -15.93 -8.52 1.12
C SER A 413 -14.70 -7.74 0.66
N VAL A 414 -14.17 -6.89 1.56
CA VAL A 414 -12.96 -6.09 1.32
C VAL A 414 -12.10 -6.10 2.58
N LEU A 415 -10.77 -6.12 2.44
CA LEU A 415 -9.86 -5.96 3.58
C LEU A 415 -9.92 -4.52 4.10
N THR A 416 -9.96 -4.33 5.41
CA THR A 416 -9.91 -2.99 6.02
C THR A 416 -8.64 -2.24 5.59
N GLN A 417 -8.71 -0.91 5.41
CA GLN A 417 -7.64 -0.06 4.87
C GLN A 417 -7.14 -0.47 3.47
N SER A 418 -7.97 -1.19 2.71
CA SER A 418 -7.73 -1.50 1.30
C SER A 418 -8.85 -0.95 0.42
N SER A 419 -8.82 -1.28 -0.87
CA SER A 419 -9.88 -0.89 -1.79
C SER A 419 -10.15 -1.96 -2.83
N LYS A 420 -11.38 -1.99 -3.35
CA LYS A 420 -11.83 -2.97 -4.35
C LYS A 420 -12.71 -2.31 -5.41
N GLY A 421 -12.37 -2.53 -6.68
CA GLY A 421 -13.17 -2.09 -7.81
C GLY A 421 -14.51 -2.83 -7.85
N LEU A 422 -15.59 -2.10 -8.10
CA LEU A 422 -16.91 -2.68 -8.29
C LEU A 422 -17.09 -3.08 -9.75
N LYS A 423 -17.82 -4.17 -9.97
CA LYS A 423 -18.24 -4.64 -11.28
C LYS A 423 -19.77 -4.64 -11.38
N ILE A 424 -20.35 -3.45 -11.27
CA ILE A 424 -21.76 -3.21 -11.47
C ILE A 424 -21.97 -3.01 -12.96
N ASN A 425 -22.67 -3.96 -13.56
CA ASN A 425 -22.89 -4.08 -14.98
C ASN A 425 -24.34 -3.72 -15.33
N ALA A 426 -24.53 -2.80 -16.27
CA ALA A 426 -25.82 -2.56 -16.91
C ALA A 426 -25.98 -3.50 -18.11
N ARG A 427 -27.10 -4.22 -18.18
CA ARG A 427 -27.48 -4.95 -19.39
C ARG A 427 -28.53 -4.14 -20.15
N PHE A 428 -28.30 -3.98 -21.45
CA PHE A 428 -29.16 -3.25 -22.38
C PHE A 428 -30.04 -4.19 -23.22
N ALA A 429 -31.06 -3.66 -23.88
CA ALA A 429 -32.11 -4.43 -24.53
C ALA A 429 -31.68 -5.20 -25.77
N ASP A 430 -30.56 -4.83 -26.38
CA ASP A 430 -29.89 -5.61 -27.43
C ASP A 430 -29.00 -6.74 -26.87
N GLY A 431 -28.87 -6.83 -25.54
CA GLY A 431 -28.14 -7.86 -24.81
C GLY A 431 -26.71 -7.50 -24.44
N HIS A 432 -26.15 -6.36 -24.87
CA HIS A 432 -24.79 -5.99 -24.48
C HIS A 432 -24.72 -5.54 -23.01
N ILE A 433 -23.50 -5.55 -22.47
CA ILE A 433 -23.21 -5.23 -21.07
C ILE A 433 -22.18 -4.11 -20.99
N GLU A 434 -22.45 -3.09 -20.18
CA GLU A 434 -21.49 -2.05 -19.83
C GLU A 434 -21.22 -2.04 -18.31
N ASN A 435 -19.96 -1.92 -17.89
CA ASN A 435 -19.64 -1.68 -16.49
C ASN A 435 -19.85 -0.21 -16.16
N ILE A 436 -20.89 0.07 -15.37
CA ILE A 436 -21.35 1.41 -15.03
C ILE A 436 -20.90 1.85 -13.63
N SER A 437 -20.04 1.07 -12.95
CA SER A 437 -19.62 1.34 -11.57
C SER A 437 -19.14 2.78 -11.35
N SER A 438 -18.38 3.34 -12.28
CA SER A 438 -17.78 4.68 -12.15
C SER A 438 -18.76 5.84 -12.36
N ILE A 439 -19.91 5.58 -12.98
CA ILE A 439 -20.94 6.58 -13.31
C ILE A 439 -22.27 6.34 -12.60
N ALA A 440 -22.41 5.21 -11.91
CA ALA A 440 -23.57 4.93 -11.07
C ALA A 440 -23.66 5.93 -9.91
N ASN A 441 -24.89 6.31 -9.54
CA ASN A 441 -25.12 7.04 -8.32
C ASN A 441 -25.21 6.07 -7.15
N ILE A 442 -24.25 6.15 -6.22
CA ILE A 442 -24.09 5.23 -5.10
C ILE A 442 -24.13 6.00 -3.77
N THR A 443 -25.03 5.61 -2.87
CA THR A 443 -25.12 6.15 -1.51
C THR A 443 -24.79 5.07 -0.49
N VAL A 444 -24.03 5.41 0.56
CA VAL A 444 -23.61 4.48 1.61
C VAL A 444 -24.29 4.87 2.93
N ASP A 445 -24.80 3.89 3.68
CA ASP A 445 -25.48 4.10 4.97
C ASP A 445 -24.53 4.36 6.15
N ASN A 446 -23.30 3.85 6.07
CA ASN A 446 -22.26 3.94 7.09
C ASN A 446 -20.90 4.34 6.48
N SER A 447 -20.68 5.66 6.39
CA SER A 447 -19.46 6.23 5.81
C SER A 447 -18.21 6.09 6.67
N ASP A 448 -18.35 5.68 7.93
CA ASP A 448 -17.22 5.44 8.82
C ASP A 448 -16.55 4.08 8.49
N VAL A 449 -17.29 3.14 7.89
CA VAL A 449 -16.80 1.81 7.50
C VAL A 449 -16.29 1.80 6.08
N ILE A 450 -17.05 2.35 5.13
CA ILE A 450 -16.65 2.41 3.72
C ILE A 450 -16.95 3.76 3.08
N GLN A 451 -16.21 4.07 2.02
CA GLN A 451 -16.56 5.10 1.05
C GLN A 451 -16.62 4.46 -0.34
N VAL A 452 -17.52 4.91 -1.20
CA VAL A 452 -17.53 4.52 -2.63
C VAL A 452 -17.22 5.74 -3.47
N VAL A 453 -16.16 5.67 -4.27
CA VAL A 453 -15.72 6.75 -5.14
C VAL A 453 -15.41 6.16 -6.51
N ARG A 454 -16.03 6.71 -7.57
CA ARG A 454 -15.77 6.33 -8.97
C ARG A 454 -15.81 4.81 -9.19
N GLY A 455 -16.80 4.13 -8.63
CA GLY A 455 -16.96 2.70 -8.80
C GLY A 455 -16.00 1.84 -7.98
N ARG A 456 -15.31 2.40 -6.99
CA ARG A 456 -14.39 1.68 -6.11
C ARG A 456 -14.79 1.86 -4.65
N ILE A 457 -14.82 0.75 -3.90
CA ILE A 457 -14.97 0.77 -2.45
C ILE A 457 -13.60 1.05 -1.83
N PHE A 458 -13.55 2.00 -0.90
CA PHE A 458 -12.45 2.24 0.02
C PHE A 458 -12.91 1.82 1.42
N ALA A 459 -12.28 0.79 1.96
CA ALA A 459 -12.61 0.24 3.28
C ALA A 459 -11.80 0.97 4.35
N LEU A 460 -12.49 1.64 5.28
CA LEU A 460 -11.87 2.54 6.27
C LEU A 460 -11.69 1.85 7.63
N SER A 461 -12.69 1.11 8.09
CA SER A 461 -12.65 0.37 9.36
C SER A 461 -13.34 -0.98 9.25
N ASP A 462 -13.10 -1.87 10.23
CA ASP A 462 -13.90 -3.09 10.36
C ASP A 462 -15.38 -2.74 10.57
N GLY A 463 -16.27 -3.47 9.91
CA GLY A 463 -17.71 -3.27 10.02
C GLY A 463 -18.47 -3.68 8.78
N THR A 464 -19.78 -3.39 8.79
CA THR A 464 -20.66 -3.62 7.64
C THR A 464 -21.31 -2.32 7.21
N ALA A 465 -21.58 -2.20 5.92
CA ALA A 465 -22.29 -1.09 5.32
C ALA A 465 -23.16 -1.58 4.14
N THR A 466 -24.20 -0.82 3.84
CA THR A 466 -25.07 -1.01 2.69
C THR A 466 -24.80 0.11 1.68
N ALA A 467 -24.54 -0.25 0.43
CA ALA A 467 -24.44 0.72 -0.67
C ALA A 467 -25.64 0.57 -1.62
N ASN A 468 -26.50 1.58 -1.66
CA ASN A 468 -27.62 1.64 -2.58
C ASN A 468 -27.15 2.21 -3.91
N VAL A 469 -27.33 1.45 -4.99
CA VAL A 469 -26.90 1.79 -6.34
C VAL A 469 -28.10 2.19 -7.16
N SER A 470 -27.98 3.27 -7.93
CA SER A 470 -28.96 3.70 -8.92
C SER A 470 -28.26 4.12 -10.21
N TYR A 471 -28.84 3.73 -11.35
CA TYR A 471 -28.37 4.13 -12.66
C TYR A 471 -29.56 4.46 -13.56
N THR A 472 -29.43 5.56 -14.31
CA THR A 472 -30.46 6.05 -15.22
C THR A 472 -29.85 6.15 -16.62
N ASP A 473 -30.45 5.46 -17.58
CA ASP A 473 -30.00 5.51 -18.97
C ASP A 473 -30.39 6.82 -19.68
N ARG A 474 -29.98 6.96 -20.95
CA ARG A 474 -30.29 8.14 -21.78
C ARG A 474 -31.79 8.30 -22.05
N ASN A 475 -32.55 7.21 -22.00
CA ASN A 475 -34.00 7.17 -22.18
C ASN A 475 -34.77 7.39 -20.87
N GLN A 476 -34.09 7.80 -19.79
CA GLN A 476 -34.65 8.06 -18.46
C GLN A 476 -35.19 6.80 -17.74
N ASN A 477 -34.83 5.60 -18.21
CA ASN A 477 -35.12 4.38 -17.47
C ASN A 477 -34.15 4.24 -16.30
N THR A 478 -34.70 4.05 -15.11
CA THR A 478 -33.90 3.89 -13.89
C THR A 478 -33.97 2.46 -13.38
N ARG A 479 -32.84 1.95 -12.90
CA ARG A 479 -32.74 0.69 -12.14
C ARG A 479 -31.94 0.91 -10.87
N GLN A 480 -32.19 0.05 -9.90
CA GLN A 480 -31.57 0.10 -8.59
C GLN A 480 -31.24 -1.31 -8.11
N LEU A 481 -30.18 -1.41 -7.32
CA LEU A 481 -29.83 -2.60 -6.56
C LEU A 481 -29.14 -2.19 -5.26
N THR A 482 -28.93 -3.16 -4.38
CA THR A 482 -28.28 -2.94 -3.09
C THR A 482 -27.05 -3.83 -2.98
N LEU A 483 -25.93 -3.28 -2.53
CA LEU A 483 -24.74 -4.03 -2.17
C LEU A 483 -24.65 -4.12 -0.65
N HIS A 484 -24.27 -5.29 -0.15
CA HIS A 484 -23.93 -5.52 1.25
C HIS A 484 -22.42 -5.68 1.38
N VAL A 485 -21.78 -4.69 1.98
CA VAL A 485 -20.32 -4.63 2.07
C VAL A 485 -19.86 -4.97 3.48
N SER A 486 -18.91 -5.89 3.58
CA SER A 486 -18.23 -6.25 4.82
C SER A 486 -16.76 -5.89 4.70
N SER A 487 -16.32 -5.00 5.58
CA SER A 487 -14.92 -4.66 5.77
C SER A 487 -14.39 -5.39 7.00
N SER A 488 -13.31 -6.15 6.86
CA SER A 488 -12.67 -6.80 8.00
C SER A 488 -11.17 -6.84 7.84
N THR A 489 -10.47 -6.70 8.96
CA THR A 489 -9.01 -6.86 9.00
C THR A 489 -8.62 -8.32 8.80
N PHE A 490 -9.33 -9.27 9.41
CA PHE A 490 -8.99 -10.69 9.38
C PHE A 490 -10.14 -11.58 8.86
N PRO A 491 -10.63 -11.36 7.62
CA PRO A 491 -11.73 -12.14 7.07
C PRO A 491 -11.31 -13.60 6.84
N LEU A 492 -12.11 -14.54 7.33
CA LEU A 492 -11.90 -15.97 7.12
C LEU A 492 -12.72 -16.47 5.93
N THR A 493 -12.55 -15.82 4.78
CA THR A 493 -13.22 -16.18 3.52
C THR A 493 -12.21 -16.74 2.52
N SER A 494 -12.64 -17.66 1.66
CA SER A 494 -11.79 -18.23 0.61
C SER A 494 -11.29 -17.17 -0.39
N GLU A 495 -12.01 -16.07 -0.54
CA GLU A 495 -11.63 -14.94 -1.39
C GLU A 495 -10.48 -14.11 -0.82
N LEU A 496 -10.47 -13.86 0.50
CA LEU A 496 -9.53 -12.91 1.13
C LEU A 496 -8.48 -13.57 2.02
N PHE A 497 -8.64 -14.85 2.36
CA PHE A 497 -7.66 -15.64 3.08
C PHE A 497 -6.82 -16.44 2.10
N ASN A 498 -5.53 -16.13 1.98
CA ASN A 498 -4.59 -16.86 1.12
C ASN A 498 -3.95 -18.03 1.90
N PRO A 499 -4.30 -19.31 1.62
CA PRO A 499 -3.70 -20.44 2.32
C PRO A 499 -2.27 -20.76 1.88
N SER A 500 -1.78 -20.11 0.82
CA SER A 500 -0.55 -20.45 0.10
C SER A 500 0.37 -19.24 -0.07
N ILE A 501 0.45 -18.37 0.95
CA ILE A 501 1.47 -17.30 0.99
C ILE A 501 2.87 -17.93 0.96
N TRP A 502 3.05 -19.06 1.64
CA TRP A 502 4.24 -19.90 1.51
C TRP A 502 3.90 -21.39 1.55
N GLU A 503 4.38 -22.13 0.54
CA GLU A 503 3.98 -23.51 0.23
C GLU A 503 2.49 -23.68 -0.07
N ASP A 504 2.13 -24.72 -0.83
CA ASP A 504 0.73 -24.95 -1.21
C ASP A 504 -0.09 -25.44 -0.01
N GLY A 505 -1.04 -24.61 0.43
CA GLY A 505 -2.01 -24.92 1.47
C GLY A 505 -3.45 -24.97 0.96
N THR A 506 -4.38 -25.32 1.86
CA THR A 506 -5.83 -25.31 1.60
C THR A 506 -6.56 -24.63 2.75
N PHE A 507 -7.58 -23.84 2.43
CA PHE A 507 -8.50 -23.25 3.39
C PHE A 507 -9.95 -23.59 3.03
N ASP A 508 -10.69 -24.11 4.00
CA ASP A 508 -12.14 -24.35 3.90
C ASP A 508 -12.87 -23.28 4.69
N GLU A 509 -13.54 -22.37 3.98
CA GLU A 509 -14.29 -21.25 4.55
C GLU A 509 -15.48 -21.71 5.43
N SER A 510 -16.14 -22.80 5.08
CA SER A 510 -17.32 -23.29 5.81
C SER A 510 -16.98 -23.80 7.21
N THR A 511 -15.79 -24.41 7.34
CA THR A 511 -15.28 -24.95 8.60
C THR A 511 -14.21 -24.08 9.23
N LYS A 512 -13.73 -23.04 8.53
CA LYS A 512 -12.55 -22.23 8.86
C LYS A 512 -11.29 -23.07 9.09
N THR A 513 -11.16 -24.17 8.35
CA THR A 513 -10.05 -25.11 8.50
C THR A 513 -8.91 -24.73 7.58
N LEU A 514 -7.73 -24.45 8.16
CA LEU A 514 -6.49 -24.28 7.42
C LEU A 514 -5.65 -25.55 7.50
N LYS A 515 -5.09 -25.95 6.35
CA LYS A 515 -3.94 -26.85 6.27
C LYS A 515 -2.87 -26.16 5.44
N THR A 516 -1.76 -25.77 6.07
CA THR A 516 -0.62 -25.22 5.33
C THR A 516 0.13 -26.33 4.59
N GLY A 517 0.93 -25.96 3.60
CA GLY A 517 1.98 -26.84 3.08
C GLY A 517 3.05 -27.17 4.16
N PRO A 518 4.01 -28.06 3.87
CA PRO A 518 5.08 -28.42 4.82
C PRO A 518 5.88 -27.19 5.25
N TRP A 519 5.84 -26.84 6.54
CA TRP A 519 6.42 -25.59 7.06
C TRP A 519 5.88 -24.32 6.38
N GLY A 520 4.64 -24.41 5.87
CA GLY A 520 3.98 -23.38 5.10
C GLY A 520 3.32 -22.29 5.93
N PHE A 521 2.77 -21.30 5.23
CA PHE A 521 2.11 -20.13 5.80
C PHE A 521 0.87 -19.76 5.00
N GLY A 522 -0.23 -19.51 5.70
CA GLY A 522 -1.47 -18.98 5.14
C GLY A 522 -2.02 -17.84 5.99
N GLY A 523 -2.63 -16.83 5.37
CA GLY A 523 -3.08 -15.63 6.05
C GLY A 523 -3.54 -14.54 5.11
N TRP A 524 -3.23 -13.30 5.49
CA TRP A 524 -3.61 -12.08 4.80
C TRP A 524 -2.37 -11.28 4.40
N GLU A 525 -2.47 -10.61 3.27
CA GLU A 525 -1.48 -9.66 2.75
C GLU A 525 -2.14 -8.28 2.64
N TYR A 526 -1.43 -7.23 3.08
CA TYR A 526 -1.91 -5.86 3.14
C TYR A 526 -0.92 -4.92 2.45
N SER A 527 -1.37 -3.69 2.16
CA SER A 527 -0.55 -2.63 1.57
C SER A 527 0.07 -1.69 2.62
N GLY A 528 0.45 -2.21 3.78
CA GLY A 528 0.99 -1.42 4.90
C GLY A 528 -0.11 -0.87 5.81
N MET A 529 -0.92 -1.75 6.35
CA MET A 529 -2.04 -1.44 7.24
C MET A 529 -1.56 -0.83 8.56
N ASN A 530 -2.24 0.21 9.03
CA ASN A 530 -1.98 0.82 10.32
C ASN A 530 -2.88 0.22 11.42
N LEU A 531 -2.26 -0.41 12.41
CA LEU A 531 -2.89 -0.98 13.61
C LEU A 531 -2.50 -0.25 14.91
N SER A 532 -1.83 0.91 14.84
CA SER A 532 -1.32 1.64 16.02
C SER A 532 -2.40 2.07 17.01
N ASP A 533 -3.64 2.21 16.53
CA ASP A 533 -4.81 2.57 17.34
C ASP A 533 -5.30 1.40 18.21
N TYR A 534 -4.75 0.20 18.04
CA TYR A 534 -5.12 -1.01 18.77
C TYR A 534 -4.00 -1.48 19.71
N LYS A 535 -4.38 -1.89 20.93
CA LYS A 535 -3.46 -2.49 21.90
C LYS A 535 -3.15 -3.94 21.56
N TYR A 536 -4.15 -4.69 21.09
CA TYR A 536 -4.09 -6.15 20.99
C TYR A 536 -4.58 -6.71 19.66
N ILE A 537 -3.94 -7.79 19.21
CA ILE A 537 -4.56 -8.79 18.33
C ILE A 537 -4.86 -10.02 19.18
N VAL A 538 -6.11 -10.50 19.12
CA VAL A 538 -6.54 -11.72 19.80
C VAL A 538 -6.79 -12.78 18.76
N VAL A 539 -6.16 -13.95 18.93
CA VAL A 539 -6.19 -15.06 17.96
C VAL A 539 -6.69 -16.32 18.66
N ARG A 540 -7.71 -16.98 18.12
CA ARG A 540 -8.31 -18.19 18.70
C ARG A 540 -8.38 -19.35 17.72
N LEU A 541 -8.09 -20.55 18.21
CA LEU A 541 -8.29 -21.81 17.50
C LEU A 541 -9.60 -22.47 17.94
N GLY A 542 -10.33 -23.06 17.00
CA GLY A 542 -11.56 -23.81 17.25
C GLY A 542 -11.34 -25.16 17.95
N GLY A 543 -10.09 -25.62 18.02
CA GLY A 543 -9.70 -26.90 18.61
C GLY A 543 -8.37 -26.85 19.35
N ALA A 544 -7.91 -28.01 19.83
CA ALA A 544 -6.55 -28.11 20.37
C ALA A 544 -5.52 -27.90 19.25
N ASN A 545 -4.40 -27.23 19.56
CA ASN A 545 -3.31 -27.07 18.60
C ASN A 545 -2.56 -28.40 18.42
N THR A 546 -2.86 -29.11 17.35
CA THR A 546 -2.17 -30.35 16.94
C THR A 546 -1.25 -30.15 15.74
N ALA A 547 -1.23 -28.94 15.17
CA ALA A 547 -0.47 -28.59 13.96
C ALA A 547 0.88 -27.92 14.25
N GLY A 548 1.12 -27.55 15.52
CA GLY A 548 2.26 -26.71 15.88
C GLY A 548 2.11 -25.31 15.30
N ALA A 549 0.89 -24.76 15.35
CA ALA A 549 0.58 -23.48 14.75
C ALA A 549 1.23 -22.32 15.52
N ASP A 550 1.79 -21.38 14.77
CA ASP A 550 2.22 -20.06 15.24
C ASP A 550 1.39 -19.00 14.52
N PHE A 551 1.09 -17.90 15.21
CA PHE A 551 0.64 -16.68 14.56
C PHE A 551 1.85 -15.77 14.30
N ARG A 552 2.01 -15.26 13.07
CA ARG A 552 3.13 -14.40 12.69
C ARG A 552 2.65 -13.12 12.03
N ILE A 553 3.38 -12.04 12.28
CA ILE A 553 3.10 -10.70 11.76
C ILE A 553 4.39 -10.10 11.19
N PHE A 554 4.31 -9.48 10.02
CA PHE A 554 5.42 -8.85 9.32
C PHE A 554 5.12 -7.37 9.07
N ASP A 555 6.06 -6.52 9.46
CA ASP A 555 6.01 -5.06 9.28
C ASP A 555 6.79 -4.57 8.05
N ALA A 556 7.07 -5.48 7.12
CA ALA A 556 7.69 -5.21 5.83
C ALA A 556 7.01 -6.07 4.74
N PRO A 557 6.97 -5.62 3.47
CA PRO A 557 6.35 -6.35 2.35
C PRO A 557 7.24 -7.51 1.86
N ASN A 558 7.73 -8.34 2.78
CA ASN A 558 8.62 -9.44 2.49
C ASN A 558 8.40 -10.59 3.49
N TYR A 559 7.84 -11.70 3.02
CA TYR A 559 7.64 -12.91 3.82
C TYR A 559 8.96 -13.49 4.39
N TRP A 560 10.09 -13.27 3.71
CA TRP A 560 11.41 -13.71 4.18
C TRP A 560 12.05 -12.73 5.17
N GLY A 561 11.38 -11.63 5.47
CA GLY A 561 11.75 -10.73 6.55
C GLY A 561 11.60 -11.39 7.92
N SER A 562 12.04 -10.67 8.96
CA SER A 562 11.91 -11.12 10.34
C SER A 562 10.49 -10.83 10.85
N PRO A 563 9.66 -11.83 11.19
CA PRO A 563 8.35 -11.59 11.78
C PRO A 563 8.40 -11.44 13.30
N ALA A 564 7.35 -10.89 13.88
CA ALA A 564 6.96 -11.18 15.25
C ALA A 564 6.19 -12.52 15.29
N SER A 565 6.74 -13.52 15.97
CA SER A 565 6.20 -14.89 16.02
C SER A 565 5.65 -15.24 17.40
N PHE A 566 4.42 -15.77 17.44
CA PHE A 566 3.73 -16.16 18.66
C PHE A 566 3.25 -17.61 18.55
N SER A 567 3.88 -18.52 19.31
CA SER A 567 3.50 -19.94 19.28
C SER A 567 2.32 -20.22 20.19
N PHE A 568 1.31 -20.94 19.68
CA PHE A 568 0.18 -21.37 20.51
C PHE A 568 0.60 -22.36 21.59
N GLY A 569 1.63 -23.18 21.35
CA GLY A 569 1.96 -24.31 22.22
C GLY A 569 0.71 -25.18 22.44
N ASN A 570 0.33 -25.41 23.71
CA ASN A 570 -0.89 -26.15 24.07
C ASN A 570 -2.13 -25.25 24.25
N ASN A 571 -2.00 -23.93 24.08
CA ASN A 571 -3.10 -22.99 24.25
C ASN A 571 -4.00 -22.95 23.01
N ARG A 572 -5.22 -22.44 23.19
CA ARG A 572 -6.16 -22.16 22.09
C ARG A 572 -6.35 -20.68 21.81
N GLN A 573 -5.77 -19.81 22.64
CA GLN A 573 -5.84 -18.37 22.48
C GLN A 573 -4.43 -17.78 22.60
N LEU A 574 -4.14 -16.81 21.74
CA LEU A 574 -3.00 -15.90 21.86
C LEU A 574 -3.52 -14.46 21.97
N VAL A 575 -2.79 -13.66 22.74
CA VAL A 575 -2.95 -12.21 22.78
C VAL A 575 -1.61 -11.60 22.42
N VAL A 576 -1.57 -10.91 21.29
CA VAL A 576 -0.40 -10.15 20.84
C VAL A 576 -0.56 -8.73 21.36
N VAL A 577 0.38 -8.25 22.16
CA VAL A 577 0.45 -6.84 22.57
C VAL A 577 1.24 -6.08 21.50
N LEU A 578 0.56 -5.32 20.64
CA LEU A 578 1.13 -4.77 19.41
C LEU A 578 2.37 -3.90 19.68
N ASN A 579 2.26 -2.94 20.60
CA ASN A 579 3.34 -2.00 20.91
C ASN A 579 4.56 -2.62 21.63
N ASP A 580 4.41 -3.83 22.18
CA ASP A 580 5.48 -4.55 22.87
C ASP A 580 5.95 -5.79 22.09
N ALA A 581 5.38 -6.05 20.91
CA ALA A 581 5.71 -7.21 20.09
C ALA A 581 7.14 -7.08 19.57
N LEU A 582 7.97 -8.09 19.85
CA LEU A 582 9.33 -8.19 19.31
C LEU A 582 9.34 -9.13 18.11
N LYS A 583 10.05 -8.71 17.07
CA LYS A 583 10.41 -9.54 15.94
C LYS A 583 11.51 -10.51 16.33
N ASN A 584 11.70 -11.55 15.54
CA ASN A 584 12.67 -12.61 15.80
C ASN A 584 14.14 -12.12 15.81
N ASP A 585 14.40 -10.94 15.24
CA ASP A 585 15.70 -10.27 15.27
C ASP A 585 15.91 -9.39 16.52
N GLY A 586 14.90 -9.28 17.39
CA GLY A 586 14.94 -8.49 18.63
C GLY A 586 14.51 -7.03 18.48
N THR A 587 14.14 -6.57 17.29
CA THR A 587 13.55 -5.23 17.09
C THR A 587 12.05 -5.24 17.39
N TYR A 588 11.47 -4.08 17.67
CA TYR A 588 10.01 -3.96 17.86
C TYR A 588 9.29 -4.03 16.52
N LEU A 589 8.12 -4.67 16.52
CA LEU A 589 7.17 -4.62 15.42
C LEU A 589 6.67 -3.18 15.27
N ASN A 590 6.65 -2.65 14.05
CA ASN A 590 5.98 -1.38 13.78
C ASN A 590 4.49 -1.61 13.46
N PRO A 591 3.56 -1.27 14.37
CA PRO A 591 2.12 -1.47 14.13
C PRO A 591 1.55 -0.53 13.06
N GLU A 592 2.24 0.54 12.67
CA GLU A 592 1.77 1.48 11.63
C GLU A 592 1.92 0.92 10.21
N HIS A 593 2.68 -0.17 10.03
CA HIS A 593 3.05 -0.70 8.72
C HIS A 593 2.99 -2.23 8.67
N ILE A 594 1.81 -2.81 8.85
CA ILE A 594 1.63 -4.27 8.75
C ILE A 594 1.35 -4.68 7.30
N TYR A 595 2.15 -5.62 6.79
CA TYR A 595 2.03 -6.10 5.40
C TYR A 595 1.59 -7.56 5.30
N ILE A 596 1.91 -8.40 6.28
CA ILE A 596 1.53 -9.81 6.26
C ILE A 596 1.17 -10.24 7.68
N ALA A 597 0.06 -10.95 7.85
CA ALA A 597 -0.30 -11.59 9.11
C ALA A 597 -0.96 -12.94 8.83
N GLY A 598 -0.74 -13.94 9.68
CA GLY A 598 -1.29 -15.26 9.41
C GLY A 598 -0.70 -16.36 10.27
N PHE A 599 -0.91 -17.59 9.81
CA PHE A 599 -0.60 -18.81 10.53
C PHE A 599 0.49 -19.58 9.82
N TRP A 600 1.57 -19.85 10.55
CA TRP A 600 2.57 -20.81 10.16
C TRP A 600 2.27 -22.16 10.83
N SER A 601 2.52 -23.28 10.15
CA SER A 601 2.48 -24.59 10.79
C SER A 601 3.42 -25.59 10.12
N SER A 602 3.61 -26.75 10.76
CA SER A 602 4.37 -27.86 10.16
C SER A 602 3.75 -28.44 8.88
N GLY A 603 2.47 -28.14 8.58
CA GLY A 603 1.72 -28.67 7.43
C GLY A 603 1.18 -30.10 7.60
N SER A 604 1.53 -30.77 8.70
CA SER A 604 1.17 -32.18 8.92
C SER A 604 -0.31 -32.37 9.26
N ASN A 605 -0.88 -31.48 10.09
CA ASN A 605 -2.27 -31.56 10.55
C ASN A 605 -3.04 -30.27 10.20
N PRO A 606 -4.30 -30.37 9.75
CA PRO A 606 -5.18 -29.22 9.65
C PRO A 606 -5.60 -28.72 11.04
N PHE A 607 -6.01 -27.45 11.13
CA PHE A 607 -6.56 -26.85 12.34
C PHE A 607 -7.63 -25.80 12.01
N VAL A 608 -8.58 -25.63 12.93
CA VAL A 608 -9.67 -24.67 12.78
C VAL A 608 -9.26 -23.33 13.39
N ILE A 609 -9.41 -22.26 12.62
CA ILE A 609 -9.29 -20.89 13.10
C ILE A 609 -10.69 -20.47 13.55
N ASP A 610 -10.85 -20.16 14.83
CA ASP A 610 -12.15 -19.71 15.35
C ASP A 610 -12.38 -18.24 14.98
N THR A 611 -11.51 -17.37 15.50
CA THR A 611 -11.58 -15.92 15.35
C THR A 611 -10.20 -15.27 15.43
N VAL A 612 -10.05 -14.16 14.72
CA VAL A 612 -8.92 -13.23 14.85
C VAL A 612 -9.50 -11.81 14.83
N PHE A 613 -9.18 -10.97 15.82
CA PHE A 613 -9.73 -9.62 15.90
C PHE A 613 -8.84 -8.65 16.66
N LEU A 614 -9.03 -7.36 16.37
CA LEU A 614 -8.36 -6.24 17.04
C LEU A 614 -9.11 -5.85 18.31
N SER A 615 -8.39 -5.44 19.37
CA SER A 615 -9.01 -5.04 20.63
C SER A 615 -8.21 -3.99 21.39
N ASN A 616 -8.95 -3.10 22.07
CA ASN A 616 -8.44 -2.16 23.06
C ASN A 616 -8.91 -2.49 24.48
N SER A 617 -9.68 -3.57 24.64
CA SER A 617 -10.27 -3.99 25.90
C SER A 617 -9.19 -4.44 26.88
N ASP A 618 -9.26 -3.92 28.11
CA ASP A 618 -8.34 -4.31 29.19
C ASP A 618 -8.55 -5.77 29.65
N GLU A 619 -9.59 -6.47 29.16
CA GLU A 619 -9.77 -7.91 29.38
C GLU A 619 -8.61 -8.76 28.80
N TYR A 620 -7.91 -8.23 27.80
CA TYR A 620 -6.75 -8.88 27.18
C TYR A 620 -5.42 -8.37 27.72
N ALA A 621 -5.43 -7.46 28.69
CA ALA A 621 -4.20 -6.97 29.30
C ALA A 621 -3.45 -8.11 30.00
N LEU A 622 -2.15 -8.21 29.71
CA LEU A 622 -1.31 -9.22 30.34
C LEU A 622 -0.98 -8.82 31.79
N PRO A 623 -0.81 -9.80 32.70
CA PRO A 623 -0.35 -9.55 34.06
C PRO A 623 0.94 -8.71 34.07
N ILE A 624 0.99 -7.64 34.87
CA ILE A 624 2.14 -6.73 34.94
C ILE A 624 2.53 -6.43 36.39
N ILE A 625 3.84 -6.28 36.62
CA ILE A 625 4.44 -5.90 37.90
C ILE A 625 5.28 -4.64 37.69
N TYR A 626 5.09 -3.66 38.57
CA TYR A 626 5.88 -2.44 38.65
C TYR A 626 6.74 -2.43 39.91
N ALA A 627 7.94 -1.87 39.79
CA ALA A 627 8.86 -1.65 40.89
C ALA A 627 9.51 -0.29 40.71
N GLU A 628 9.06 0.69 41.49
CA GLU A 628 9.30 2.12 41.25
C GLU A 628 9.77 2.82 42.51
N ASN A 629 10.38 3.99 42.38
CA ASN A 629 10.69 4.85 43.52
C ASN A 629 9.46 5.72 43.87
N ALA A 630 9.56 6.54 44.92
CA ALA A 630 8.45 7.41 45.35
C ALA A 630 8.04 8.48 44.31
N SER A 631 8.82 8.66 43.25
CA SER A 631 8.55 9.55 42.11
C SER A 631 8.05 8.81 40.85
N GLY A 632 7.80 7.49 40.93
CA GLY A 632 7.28 6.69 39.81
C GLY A 632 8.35 6.24 38.80
N GLU A 633 9.64 6.40 39.11
CA GLU A 633 10.71 5.94 38.22
C GLU A 633 11.07 4.49 38.52
N ARG A 634 11.24 3.69 37.46
CA ARG A 634 11.59 2.27 37.57
C ARG A 634 12.89 2.05 38.36
N VAL A 635 12.82 1.22 39.40
CA VAL A 635 13.96 0.81 40.20
C VAL A 635 14.56 -0.47 39.61
N THR A 636 15.81 -0.40 39.16
CA THR A 636 16.57 -1.56 38.67
C THR A 636 17.74 -1.92 39.59
N THR A 637 18.13 -1.02 40.51
CA THR A 637 19.22 -1.24 41.47
C THR A 637 18.94 -0.59 42.83
N LEU A 638 19.35 -1.25 43.91
CA LEU A 638 19.51 -0.66 45.25
C LEU A 638 20.93 -0.95 45.73
N THR A 639 21.73 0.09 45.94
CA THR A 639 23.18 -0.06 46.17
C THR A 639 23.60 0.67 47.44
N ASN A 640 24.85 0.49 47.87
CA ASN A 640 25.42 1.15 49.05
C ASN A 640 24.80 0.74 50.40
N PHE A 641 24.20 -0.45 50.50
CA PHE A 641 23.86 -1.00 51.82
C PHE A 641 25.13 -1.17 52.66
N THR A 642 25.20 -0.50 53.80
CA THR A 642 26.37 -0.56 54.67
C THR A 642 25.95 -1.05 56.05
N ALA A 643 26.44 -2.22 56.44
CA ALA A 643 26.31 -2.75 57.79
C ALA A 643 27.67 -2.76 58.47
N LYS A 644 27.69 -2.69 59.79
CA LYS A 644 28.90 -2.90 60.60
C LYS A 644 28.85 -4.32 61.16
N LYS A 645 29.98 -5.03 61.11
CA LYS A 645 30.05 -6.39 61.63
C LYS A 645 29.61 -6.39 63.11
N ASP A 646 28.74 -7.33 63.46
CA ASP A 646 28.18 -7.54 64.81
C ASP A 646 27.30 -6.40 65.36
N ALA A 647 26.98 -5.37 64.57
CA ALA A 647 26.15 -4.23 64.99
C ALA A 647 24.69 -4.30 64.49
N GLY A 648 24.28 -5.43 63.91
CA GLY A 648 22.96 -5.62 63.30
C GLY A 648 22.95 -5.49 61.77
N PRO A 649 21.76 -5.51 61.15
CA PRO A 649 21.60 -5.35 59.71
C PRO A 649 21.91 -3.92 59.25
N SER A 650 22.03 -3.69 57.93
CA SER A 650 22.15 -2.32 57.42
C SER A 650 20.85 -1.52 57.63
N PRO A 651 20.89 -0.18 57.57
CA PRO A 651 19.69 0.60 57.27
C PRO A 651 18.99 0.04 56.03
N SER A 652 17.65 0.04 56.05
CA SER A 652 16.85 -0.37 54.90
C SER A 652 16.78 0.73 53.85
N GLN A 653 16.64 0.32 52.59
CA GLN A 653 16.21 1.17 51.48
C GLN A 653 14.84 0.68 51.01
N SER A 654 14.11 1.51 50.26
CA SER A 654 12.74 1.19 49.87
C SER A 654 12.47 1.39 48.39
N PHE A 655 11.45 0.67 47.91
CA PHE A 655 10.82 0.87 46.61
C PHE A 655 9.32 0.57 46.73
N VAL A 656 8.53 1.05 45.78
CA VAL A 656 7.09 0.81 45.67
C VAL A 656 6.85 -0.35 44.72
N LEU A 657 6.14 -1.38 45.19
CA LEU A 657 5.65 -2.49 44.38
C LEU A 657 4.18 -2.24 44.05
N SER A 658 3.80 -2.37 42.79
CA SER A 658 2.39 -2.47 42.38
C SER A 658 2.25 -3.49 41.24
N GLY A 659 1.02 -3.87 40.91
CA GLY A 659 0.76 -4.77 39.81
C GLY A 659 -0.68 -4.74 39.35
N GLY A 660 -0.90 -5.07 38.09
CA GLY A 660 -2.22 -5.08 37.46
C GLY A 660 -2.45 -6.36 36.67
N PHE A 661 -3.73 -6.69 36.46
CA PHE A 661 -4.17 -7.85 35.68
C PHE A 661 -3.58 -9.19 36.15
N LEU A 662 -3.20 -9.28 37.44
CA LEU A 662 -2.53 -10.44 38.01
C LEU A 662 -3.51 -11.61 38.20
N THR A 663 -3.11 -12.80 37.76
CA THR A 663 -3.87 -14.04 37.94
C THR A 663 -3.44 -14.82 39.20
N GLY A 664 -2.42 -14.33 39.89
CA GLY A 664 -1.90 -14.91 41.13
C GLY A 664 -0.99 -13.93 41.88
N PRO A 665 -0.49 -14.31 43.06
CA PRO A 665 0.31 -13.43 43.90
C PRO A 665 1.63 -13.01 43.27
N ILE A 666 2.13 -11.83 43.66
CA ILE A 666 3.52 -11.44 43.44
C ILE A 666 4.38 -12.09 44.52
N LYS A 667 5.28 -12.97 44.09
CA LYS A 667 6.35 -13.54 44.92
C LYS A 667 7.60 -12.68 44.81
N VAL A 668 8.02 -12.13 45.94
CA VAL A 668 9.25 -11.35 46.12
C VAL A 668 10.29 -12.26 46.74
N THR A 669 11.42 -12.49 46.07
CA THR A 669 12.49 -13.37 46.56
C THR A 669 13.79 -12.61 46.68
N SER A 670 14.36 -12.59 47.88
CA SER A 670 15.63 -11.92 48.20
C SER A 670 16.80 -12.90 48.13
N PRO A 671 18.00 -12.46 47.69
CA PRO A 671 19.21 -13.29 47.78
C PRO A 671 19.62 -13.52 49.25
N SER A 672 20.38 -14.59 49.53
CA SER A 672 20.65 -15.07 50.89
C SER A 672 21.28 -14.05 51.87
N SER A 673 21.96 -13.02 51.35
CA SER A 673 22.61 -11.97 52.14
C SER A 673 21.71 -10.77 52.43
N PHE A 674 20.53 -10.70 51.81
CA PHE A 674 19.58 -9.60 51.94
C PHE A 674 18.24 -10.12 52.44
N GLU A 675 17.46 -9.25 53.05
CA GLU A 675 16.12 -9.54 53.53
C GLU A 675 15.17 -8.39 53.21
N VAL A 676 13.88 -8.71 53.03
CA VAL A 676 12.83 -7.78 52.59
C VAL A 676 11.64 -7.80 53.56
N SER A 677 10.97 -6.66 53.72
CA SER A 677 9.79 -6.49 54.57
C SER A 677 8.79 -5.48 54.00
N ILE A 678 7.53 -5.53 54.44
CA ILE A 678 6.52 -4.48 54.26
C ILE A 678 6.55 -3.44 55.40
N ASP A 679 7.34 -3.68 56.46
CA ASP A 679 7.48 -2.81 57.62
C ASP A 679 8.92 -2.30 57.76
N THR A 680 9.07 -1.10 58.32
CA THR A 680 10.37 -0.43 58.44
C THR A 680 11.29 -1.07 59.49
N LEU A 681 10.76 -1.77 60.49
CA LEU A 681 11.51 -2.21 61.68
C LEU A 681 11.47 -3.73 61.90
N SER A 682 10.42 -4.41 61.44
CA SER A 682 10.13 -5.83 61.74
C SER A 682 9.74 -6.62 60.49
N GLY A 683 9.57 -7.94 60.61
CA GLY A 683 9.03 -8.78 59.53
C GLY A 683 9.98 -9.13 58.37
N PHE A 684 11.27 -8.79 58.47
CA PHE A 684 12.25 -9.08 57.44
C PHE A 684 12.46 -10.59 57.23
N SER A 685 12.40 -11.03 55.97
CA SER A 685 12.54 -12.43 55.57
C SER A 685 13.31 -12.57 54.25
N SER A 686 13.58 -13.81 53.82
CA SER A 686 14.15 -14.10 52.50
C SER A 686 13.16 -13.93 51.35
N GLY A 687 11.88 -13.65 51.63
CA GLY A 687 10.87 -13.44 50.60
C GLY A 687 9.46 -13.18 51.14
N LEU A 688 8.63 -12.57 50.30
CA LEU A 688 7.26 -12.16 50.61
C LEU A 688 6.32 -12.63 49.49
N THR A 689 5.06 -12.81 49.85
CA THR A 689 3.97 -13.05 48.90
C THR A 689 2.95 -11.93 49.08
N ILE A 690 2.64 -11.21 48.00
CA ILE A 690 1.65 -10.14 47.99
C ILE A 690 0.48 -10.57 47.11
N GLU A 691 -0.68 -10.73 47.74
CA GLU A 691 -1.90 -11.18 47.09
C GLU A 691 -2.61 -10.03 46.38
N PRO A 692 -3.03 -10.18 45.10
CA PRO A 692 -3.84 -9.19 44.42
C PRO A 692 -5.30 -9.21 44.91
N ILE A 693 -5.93 -8.05 44.93
CA ILE A 693 -7.38 -7.90 45.08
C ILE A 693 -7.94 -7.57 43.69
N THR A 694 -8.83 -8.43 43.19
CA THR A 694 -9.41 -8.28 41.83
C THR A 694 -8.34 -8.09 40.74
N GLY A 695 -7.22 -8.83 40.84
CA GLY A 695 -6.10 -8.77 39.90
C GLY A 695 -5.16 -7.57 40.09
N VAL A 696 -5.37 -6.73 41.10
CA VAL A 696 -4.57 -5.53 41.37
C VAL A 696 -3.82 -5.68 42.68
N VAL A 697 -2.52 -5.39 42.66
CA VAL A 697 -1.73 -5.06 43.85
C VAL A 697 -1.54 -3.55 43.85
N ASN A 698 -2.23 -2.87 44.76
CA ASN A 698 -2.05 -1.43 44.97
C ASN A 698 -0.61 -1.15 45.44
N GLU A 699 -0.17 0.10 45.25
CA GLU A 699 1.16 0.56 45.67
C GLU A 699 1.48 0.14 47.11
N THR A 700 2.48 -0.73 47.24
CA THR A 700 2.94 -1.32 48.49
C THR A 700 4.42 -1.01 48.65
N MET A 701 4.77 -0.22 49.67
CA MET A 701 6.17 0.10 49.92
C MET A 701 6.90 -1.08 50.56
N LEU A 702 7.99 -1.51 49.93
CA LEU A 702 8.85 -2.59 50.39
C LEU A 702 10.20 -2.05 50.86
N PHE A 703 10.72 -2.64 51.93
CA PHE A 703 11.99 -2.30 52.55
C PHE A 703 12.97 -3.45 52.39
N VAL A 704 14.16 -3.18 51.85
CA VAL A 704 15.23 -4.16 51.64
C VAL A 704 16.43 -3.75 52.50
N ARG A 705 17.10 -4.70 53.13
CA ARG A 705 18.35 -4.45 53.87
C ARG A 705 19.33 -5.61 53.78
N LEU A 706 20.60 -5.33 54.08
CA LEU A 706 21.64 -6.35 54.23
C LEU A 706 21.50 -7.03 55.60
N LYS A 707 21.51 -8.37 55.63
CA LYS A 707 21.24 -9.18 56.83
C LYS A 707 22.32 -9.03 57.90
N SER A 708 21.94 -9.13 59.17
CA SER A 708 22.87 -9.22 60.31
C SER A 708 23.68 -10.52 60.30
N GLY A 709 24.84 -10.52 60.96
CA GLY A 709 25.67 -11.72 61.16
C GLY A 709 26.53 -12.13 59.95
N LEU A 710 26.60 -11.28 58.92
CA LEU A 710 27.46 -11.46 57.76
C LEU A 710 28.92 -11.06 58.08
N ALA A 711 29.88 -11.75 57.45
CA ALA A 711 31.30 -11.43 57.59
C ALA A 711 31.65 -10.12 56.89
N SER A 712 32.76 -9.48 57.28
CA SER A 712 33.23 -8.26 56.59
C SER A 712 33.62 -8.58 55.14
N ASN A 713 32.75 -8.24 54.20
CA ASN A 713 32.92 -8.47 52.77
C ASN A 713 31.95 -7.57 51.96
N SER A 714 32.09 -7.58 50.64
CA SER A 714 31.07 -7.08 49.72
C SER A 714 30.07 -8.18 49.40
N TYR A 715 28.80 -7.80 49.31
CA TYR A 715 27.68 -8.68 49.03
C TYR A 715 26.87 -8.11 47.87
N ALA A 716 26.52 -8.98 46.92
CA ALA A 716 25.69 -8.65 45.78
C ALA A 716 24.71 -9.78 45.48
N GLY A 717 23.60 -9.45 44.85
CA GLY A 717 22.58 -10.42 44.44
C GLY A 717 21.37 -9.72 43.84
N ASN A 718 20.36 -10.49 43.46
CA ASN A 718 19.18 -9.98 42.77
C ASN A 718 17.92 -10.24 43.58
N LEU A 719 17.15 -9.19 43.88
CA LEU A 719 15.78 -9.31 44.33
C LEU A 719 14.89 -9.58 43.11
N THR A 720 14.12 -10.66 43.15
CA THR A 720 13.28 -11.08 42.02
C THR A 720 11.81 -10.94 42.37
N LEU A 721 11.02 -10.35 41.47
CA LEU A 721 9.57 -10.17 41.58
C LEU A 721 8.89 -10.97 40.49
N MET A 722 8.09 -11.97 40.87
CA MET A 722 7.44 -12.88 39.92
C MET A 722 5.96 -13.04 40.24
N SER A 723 5.11 -13.02 39.22
CA SER A 723 3.73 -13.47 39.29
C SER A 723 3.41 -14.31 38.05
N SER A 724 2.40 -15.16 38.13
CA SER A 724 1.97 -16.01 37.03
C SER A 724 1.56 -15.17 35.82
N GLY A 725 2.16 -15.44 34.66
CA GLY A 725 1.90 -14.71 33.41
C GLY A 725 2.53 -13.32 33.31
N ALA A 726 3.14 -12.79 34.37
CA ALA A 726 3.83 -11.51 34.35
C ALA A 726 5.32 -11.65 34.02
N LYS A 727 5.88 -10.71 33.25
CA LYS A 727 7.33 -10.65 33.01
C LYS A 727 8.06 -10.38 34.33
N SER A 728 8.97 -11.28 34.70
CA SER A 728 9.76 -11.16 35.93
C SER A 728 10.56 -9.86 35.96
N LYS A 729 10.59 -9.19 37.12
CA LYS A 729 11.39 -7.98 37.36
C LYS A 729 12.50 -8.31 38.34
N THR A 730 13.66 -7.72 38.11
CA THR A 730 14.86 -7.93 38.92
C THR A 730 15.43 -6.59 39.37
N ILE A 731 15.75 -6.49 40.66
CA ILE A 731 16.46 -5.34 41.24
C ILE A 731 17.82 -5.81 41.74
N ALA A 732 18.90 -5.28 41.18
CA ALA A 732 20.25 -5.63 41.61
C ALA A 732 20.58 -4.96 42.95
N LEU A 733 21.01 -5.76 43.92
CA LEU A 733 21.37 -5.34 45.26
C LEU A 733 22.88 -5.35 45.43
N SER A 734 23.45 -4.31 46.03
CA SER A 734 24.87 -4.33 46.44
C SER A 734 25.13 -3.60 47.74
N GLY A 735 26.00 -4.18 48.56
CA GLY A 735 26.36 -3.63 49.86
C GLY A 735 27.66 -4.20 50.39
N LYS A 736 28.07 -3.70 51.56
CA LYS A 736 29.25 -4.18 52.27
C LYS A 736 29.02 -4.23 53.76
N VAL A 737 29.63 -5.23 54.39
CA VAL A 737 29.81 -5.26 55.84
C VAL A 737 31.23 -4.75 56.12
N VAL A 738 31.34 -3.65 56.86
CA VAL A 738 32.63 -3.08 57.25
C VAL A 738 32.99 -3.51 58.68
N PRO A 739 34.29 -3.59 59.02
CA PRO A 739 34.72 -3.74 60.40
C PRO A 739 34.16 -2.60 61.28
N PRO A 740 33.81 -2.86 62.54
CA PRO A 740 33.43 -1.81 63.47
C PRO A 740 34.60 -0.86 63.73
N THR A 741 34.32 0.42 63.91
CA THR A 741 35.33 1.41 64.31
C THR A 741 35.56 1.35 65.83
N ALA A 742 36.65 1.93 66.34
CA ALA A 742 36.91 1.99 67.78
C ALA A 742 35.75 2.65 68.57
N ALA A 743 35.02 3.59 67.95
CA ALA A 743 33.82 4.20 68.52
C ALA A 743 32.62 3.25 68.58
N ASP A 744 32.48 2.33 67.61
CA ASP A 744 31.41 1.34 67.57
C ASP A 744 31.62 0.22 68.62
N ILE A 745 32.88 -0.14 68.86
CA ILE A 745 33.27 -1.12 69.89
C ILE A 745 32.98 -0.60 71.31
N LEU A 746 33.06 0.72 71.52
CA LEU A 746 32.74 1.39 72.79
C LEU A 746 31.22 1.41 73.11
N GLN A 747 30.35 1.31 72.10
CA GLN A 747 28.89 1.28 72.27
C GLN A 747 28.33 -0.12 72.60
N LEU A 748 29.13 -1.19 72.46
CA LEU A 748 28.72 -2.59 72.72
C LEU A 748 29.01 -3.05 74.16
N ALA A 749 29.61 -2.21 75.01
CA ALA A 749 29.68 -2.48 76.45
C ALA A 749 28.33 -2.17 77.09
N GLU A 750 27.68 -3.17 77.70
CA GLU A 750 26.37 -3.02 78.35
C GLU A 750 26.31 -1.74 79.21
N SER A 751 25.39 -0.83 78.88
CA SER A 751 25.28 0.43 79.59
C SER A 751 24.77 0.19 81.01
N LYS A 752 25.53 0.67 81.99
CA LYS A 752 25.20 0.54 83.41
C LYS A 752 24.26 1.66 83.81
N VAL A 753 23.31 1.36 84.68
CA VAL A 753 22.45 2.39 85.29
C VAL A 753 23.32 3.29 86.17
N LEU A 754 23.46 4.56 85.78
CA LEU A 754 24.19 5.55 86.58
C LEU A 754 23.30 6.16 87.65
N ASN A 755 22.05 6.45 87.31
CA ASN A 755 21.12 7.11 88.22
C ASN A 755 19.67 6.74 87.92
N VAL A 756 18.86 6.59 88.97
CA VAL A 756 17.41 6.42 88.88
C VAL A 756 16.75 7.53 89.67
N ASN A 757 16.01 8.39 88.97
CA ASN A 757 15.26 9.48 89.55
C ASN A 757 13.77 9.20 89.45
N TYR A 758 13.01 9.60 90.47
CA TYR A 758 11.56 9.48 90.44
C TYR A 758 10.93 10.86 90.35
N PHE A 759 9.80 10.97 89.66
CA PHE A 759 9.03 12.19 89.59
C PHE A 759 7.55 11.90 89.79
N THR A 760 6.83 12.83 90.41
CA THR A 760 5.36 12.82 90.35
C THR A 760 4.89 13.11 88.91
N LEU A 761 3.63 12.82 88.60
CA LEU A 761 3.07 13.15 87.28
C LEU A 761 3.06 14.66 86.97
N SER A 762 3.13 15.52 87.99
CA SER A 762 3.28 16.97 87.85
C SER A 762 4.74 17.44 87.72
N GLY A 763 5.70 16.51 87.65
CA GLY A 763 7.12 16.80 87.39
C GLY A 763 7.97 17.15 88.62
N GLN A 764 7.47 16.97 89.84
CA GLN A 764 8.25 17.18 91.06
C GLN A 764 9.26 16.03 91.25
N HIS A 765 10.54 16.35 91.45
CA HIS A 765 11.61 15.36 91.67
C HIS A 765 11.52 14.73 93.06
N LEU A 766 11.69 13.40 93.12
CA LEU A 766 11.67 12.56 94.31
C LEU A 766 12.95 11.72 94.35
N LYS A 767 13.53 11.58 95.55
CA LYS A 767 14.76 10.78 95.76
C LYS A 767 14.49 9.27 95.67
N ASN A 768 13.33 8.80 96.14
CA ASN A 768 12.83 7.44 95.97
C ASN A 768 11.29 7.46 96.06
N VAL A 769 10.65 6.30 95.88
CA VAL A 769 9.19 6.13 95.97
C VAL A 769 8.81 4.97 96.90
N ASP A 770 9.72 4.58 97.78
CA ASP A 770 9.49 3.46 98.70
C ASP A 770 8.54 3.88 99.82
N GLY A 771 7.53 3.05 100.11
CA GLY A 771 6.45 3.39 101.04
C GLY A 771 5.42 4.40 100.51
N MET A 772 5.55 4.85 99.24
CA MET A 772 4.60 5.76 98.60
C MET A 772 3.61 4.99 97.71
N ARG A 773 2.35 5.44 97.68
CA ARG A 773 1.31 4.89 96.80
C ARG A 773 0.94 5.90 95.72
N GLY A 774 0.93 5.47 94.46
CA GLY A 774 0.58 6.33 93.34
C GLY A 774 1.35 6.02 92.06
N LEU A 775 1.06 6.81 91.01
CA LEU A 775 1.74 6.72 89.72
C LEU A 775 2.91 7.71 89.69
N PHE A 776 4.09 7.23 89.33
CA PHE A 776 5.33 8.01 89.26
C PHE A 776 6.00 7.83 87.91
N ILE A 777 6.83 8.78 87.50
CA ILE A 777 7.74 8.64 86.38
C ILE A 777 9.09 8.18 86.94
N ARG A 778 9.54 6.99 86.57
CA ARG A 778 10.91 6.52 86.81
C ARG A 778 11.78 6.92 85.63
N ARG A 779 12.75 7.79 85.86
CA ARG A 779 13.74 8.25 84.87
C ARG A 779 15.09 7.61 85.18
N ILE A 780 15.50 6.67 84.35
CA ILE A 780 16.79 5.98 84.43
C ILE A 780 17.76 6.67 83.48
N VAL A 781 18.92 7.05 83.99
CA VAL A 781 20.04 7.59 83.21
C VAL A 781 21.11 6.51 83.13
N PHE A 782 21.51 6.17 81.91
CA PHE A 782 22.51 5.15 81.62
C PHE A 782 23.89 5.76 81.38
N SER A 783 24.93 4.94 81.50
CA SER A 783 26.33 5.36 81.33
C SER A 783 26.71 5.79 79.92
N ASP A 784 25.85 5.49 78.95
CA ASP A 784 25.94 5.92 77.55
C ASP A 784 25.26 7.28 77.28
N GLY A 785 24.75 7.95 78.33
CA GLY A 785 24.05 9.22 78.24
C GLY A 785 22.58 9.11 77.80
N THR A 786 22.10 7.91 77.48
CA THR A 786 20.69 7.69 77.17
C THR A 786 19.82 7.78 78.44
N ILE A 787 18.59 8.22 78.25
CA ILE A 787 17.62 8.42 79.33
C ILE A 787 16.35 7.68 78.99
N ARG A 788 15.97 6.72 79.83
CA ARG A 788 14.70 6.00 79.73
C ARG A 788 13.75 6.50 80.80
N ALA A 789 12.61 7.03 80.40
CA ALA A 789 11.54 7.40 81.32
C ALA A 789 10.36 6.45 81.14
N GLU A 790 9.83 5.94 82.24
CA GLU A 790 8.65 5.07 82.22
C GLU A 790 7.70 5.41 83.37
N LYS A 791 6.40 5.18 83.16
CA LYS A 791 5.41 5.30 84.21
C LYS A 791 5.42 4.02 85.03
N ILE A 792 5.61 4.16 86.33
CA ILE A 792 5.50 3.06 87.29
C ILE A 792 4.37 3.35 88.25
N TYR A 793 3.69 2.30 88.69
CA TYR A 793 2.66 2.39 89.71
C TYR A 793 3.13 1.64 90.96
N LYS A 794 3.13 2.32 92.11
CA LYS A 794 3.50 1.74 93.40
C LYS A 794 2.25 1.58 94.26
N ASN A 795 2.06 0.37 94.78
CA ASN A 795 0.82 -0.07 95.40
C ASN A 795 1.15 -0.80 96.72
N GLN A 796 1.79 -0.05 97.63
CA GLN A 796 2.55 -0.53 98.80
C GLN A 796 3.82 -1.32 98.44
#